data_AF-A0A2S3V3L7-F1
#
_entry.id   AF-A0A2S3V3L7-F1
#
_cell.length_a   1.000
_cell.length_b   1.000
_cell.length_c   1.000
_cell.angle_alpha   90.00
_cell.angle_beta   90.00
_cell.angle_gamma   90.00
#
_symmetry.space_group_name_H-M   'P 1'
#
loop_
_entity.id
_entity.type
_entity.pdbx_description
1 polymer ?
#
loop_
_entity_poly.entity_id
_entity_poly.type
_entity_poly.pdbx_seq_one_letter_code
_entity_poly.pdbx_strand_id
1 'polypeptide(L)'
;MVNMQESQIFESDWSELTSFCVSASTIKEKVEDTSRPVLALTPEINVFIQELISQLKGKEGLVIAKVLSGPLTAAARIFPYSFQLRTYATAFCEKFPLAATEPLRALSQRGRNLKSSNYRISLAEILAEIENHHVNLIANAKYHGMEIWPMLRTVLATEVENRILAGGRLTTRIAGDAEATLYQYENAFTNEIKYTPPDISFLENDAAFKAGNLDIEFLFFSRALRYIKRKNGFWVDGPCDYLHQLLAPNYSCLKIEEYDDKALKRQPRVLAPKYFRTPWKHDQKRFFDHMKSDFPSWSGTESKESWRLYTRACSKLGLPSDKKNYNALLRNMQYAWGYANFFRDFVGRINPRFVFQEFYYSPESIGLILACKSLGIPVIEVQHGLIGSHQWQTTHWVKMPENGYVNHPDYYWVFDKFEKENSETHQPRNAFHRPAIVAGHAELEIFKRNHEKEESKLKPSHREFLKEIGDATYNILFSPQYHHVDFTGIVAVSRALPKDARLLVRLHPMQLPIVDGLAELIEKYGTDNIEVENSSKIPLYSLMERCHHVITKYSTLAREGLEFDMDVTLLDDMGRQLFHQYVDLGRMTYCGTKESLVDKILADYRSYKDPAVWQVKCGEFEAFRKEHLSETPESAVEEIRMDWEQKNEYRSNVARNCSDMPIMSVPLSIQKCAENRYLKDVDRTSGDFSIRRTFLIDENLPINRNTLARIFYKTVLGTDSKTALDLVFHGSEAATHSGDILTLFYGMSGRSVNIHIDALGSIETASRSESDKVLRKLDIEALALPGADAKSITGLKVISASNDVLTQTKRWLGSKGLDENLVVVTFGDSLNNAQAESILCSDCLVEIAAHRNILLNGSRHFVENCQQLPERINLFEPAVYALDAAIALCQNAGTNIVVSNDGWDQLFVGNNGVCVTLTPEDWENESPTSLLRQICGDQPLLLDEL
;
A
#
# COMPACT_ATOMS: atom_id res chain seq x y z
N MET A 1 -34.84 17.07 7.34
CA MET A 1 -35.96 16.34 6.70
C MET A 1 -35.71 14.84 6.61
N VAL A 2 -34.55 14.36 6.15
CA VAL A 2 -34.22 12.91 6.08
C VAL A 2 -34.43 12.20 7.42
N ASN A 3 -33.86 12.73 8.52
CA ASN A 3 -34.08 12.17 9.87
C ASN A 3 -35.56 12.09 10.29
N MET A 4 -36.42 13.01 9.82
CA MET A 4 -37.86 12.95 10.12
C MET A 4 -38.55 11.86 9.30
N GLN A 5 -38.19 11.69 8.03
CA GLN A 5 -38.72 10.62 7.19
C GLN A 5 -38.29 9.24 7.71
N GLU A 6 -37.02 9.09 8.07
CA GLU A 6 -36.52 7.85 8.68
C GLU A 6 -37.23 7.53 9.99
N SER A 7 -37.35 8.52 10.88
CA SER A 7 -38.09 8.34 12.14
C SER A 7 -39.53 7.89 11.91
N GLN A 8 -40.23 8.47 10.92
CA GLN A 8 -41.58 8.03 10.55
C GLN A 8 -41.62 6.61 9.99
N ILE A 9 -40.61 6.21 9.21
CA ILE A 9 -40.48 4.84 8.71
C ILE A 9 -40.32 3.87 9.87
N PHE A 10 -39.43 4.14 10.83
CA PHE A 10 -39.22 3.25 11.97
C PHE A 10 -40.45 3.17 12.89
N GLU A 11 -41.16 4.29 13.10
CA GLU A 11 -42.42 4.27 13.84
C GLU A 11 -43.49 3.41 13.14
N SER A 12 -43.58 3.50 11.81
CA SER A 12 -44.42 2.61 11.01
C SER A 12 -43.99 1.15 11.11
N ASP A 13 -42.69 0.86 11.05
CA ASP A 13 -42.15 -0.49 11.17
C ASP A 13 -42.43 -1.10 12.55
N TRP A 14 -42.31 -0.31 13.63
CA TRP A 14 -42.67 -0.74 14.98
C TRP A 14 -44.17 -1.00 15.13
N SER A 15 -45.01 -0.18 14.50
CA SER A 15 -46.46 -0.40 14.47
C SER A 15 -46.81 -1.70 13.76
N GLU A 16 -46.18 -1.96 12.61
CA GLU A 16 -46.33 -3.21 11.86
C GLU A 16 -45.94 -4.42 12.73
N LEU A 17 -44.77 -4.37 13.41
CA LEU A 17 -44.33 -5.44 14.30
C LEU A 17 -45.27 -5.64 15.49
N THR A 18 -45.78 -4.56 16.09
CA THR A 18 -46.70 -4.63 17.25
C THR A 18 -48.04 -5.25 16.85
N SER A 19 -48.53 -4.95 15.65
CA SER A 19 -49.74 -5.57 15.12
C SER A 19 -49.59 -7.08 14.88
N PHE A 20 -48.36 -7.53 14.58
CA PHE A 20 -48.06 -8.93 14.29
C PHE A 20 -47.70 -9.74 15.54
N CYS A 21 -46.92 -9.16 16.45
CA CYS A 21 -46.35 -9.80 17.64
C CYS A 21 -46.48 -8.86 18.86
N VAL A 22 -47.32 -9.24 19.83
CA VAL A 22 -47.67 -8.40 20.99
C VAL A 22 -46.45 -7.98 21.80
N SER A 23 -45.44 -8.87 21.94
CA SER A 23 -44.21 -8.59 22.69
C SER A 23 -43.34 -7.50 22.06
N ALA A 24 -43.60 -7.10 20.81
CA ALA A 24 -42.88 -6.00 20.16
C ALA A 24 -43.08 -4.65 20.89
N SER A 25 -44.26 -4.41 21.48
CA SER A 25 -44.54 -3.20 22.27
C SER A 25 -43.61 -3.09 23.49
N THR A 26 -43.44 -4.19 24.22
CA THR A 26 -42.54 -4.28 25.37
C THR A 26 -41.07 -4.13 24.97
N ILE A 27 -40.67 -4.63 23.80
CA ILE A 27 -39.32 -4.42 23.29
C ILE A 27 -39.13 -2.97 22.86
N LYS A 28 -40.11 -2.36 22.20
CA LYS A 28 -40.07 -0.95 21.78
C LYS A 28 -39.83 -0.02 22.98
N GLU A 29 -40.51 -0.25 24.10
CA GLU A 29 -40.33 0.51 25.34
C GLU A 29 -38.92 0.39 25.96
N LYS A 30 -38.19 -0.68 25.64
CA LYS A 30 -36.83 -0.94 26.14
C LYS A 30 -35.73 -0.49 25.19
N VAL A 31 -36.07 -0.13 23.96
CA VAL A 31 -35.11 0.40 22.99
C VAL A 31 -34.91 1.88 23.26
N GLU A 32 -33.66 2.29 23.47
CA GLU A 32 -33.32 3.69 23.82
C GLU A 32 -33.71 4.70 22.73
N ASP A 33 -33.70 4.29 21.47
CA ASP A 33 -34.04 5.13 20.33
C ASP A 33 -34.83 4.34 19.28
N THR A 34 -36.14 4.55 19.22
CA THR A 34 -37.03 3.88 18.26
C THR A 34 -36.97 4.49 16.86
N SER A 35 -36.29 5.64 16.70
CA SER A 35 -36.17 6.34 15.42
C SER A 35 -35.02 5.82 14.55
N ARG A 36 -34.31 4.78 15.00
CA ARG A 36 -33.12 4.22 14.36
C ARG A 36 -33.10 2.69 14.46
N PRO A 37 -32.25 2.02 13.66
CA PRO A 37 -32.03 0.58 13.82
C PRO A 37 -31.48 0.23 15.21
N VAL A 38 -31.96 -0.88 15.76
CA VAL A 38 -31.45 -1.47 16.99
C VAL A 38 -30.12 -2.16 16.70
N LEU A 39 -29.04 -1.44 16.98
CA LEU A 39 -27.67 -1.87 16.69
C LEU A 39 -27.24 -3.06 17.57
N ALA A 40 -27.52 -2.97 18.86
CA ALA A 40 -27.05 -3.90 19.88
C ALA A 40 -28.17 -4.85 20.32
N LEU A 41 -28.02 -6.15 20.05
CA LEU A 41 -29.03 -7.14 20.42
C LEU A 41 -28.79 -7.59 21.87
N THR A 42 -29.72 -7.27 22.78
CA THR A 42 -29.71 -7.79 24.15
C THR A 42 -30.25 -9.23 24.20
N PRO A 43 -30.09 -9.98 25.31
CA PRO A 43 -30.73 -11.28 25.46
C PRO A 43 -32.25 -11.24 25.24
N GLU A 44 -32.94 -10.21 25.73
CA GLU A 44 -34.38 -10.02 25.59
C GLU A 44 -34.79 -9.79 24.13
N ILE A 45 -34.04 -8.95 23.40
CA ILE A 45 -34.27 -8.73 21.96
C ILE A 45 -34.07 -10.03 21.17
N ASN A 46 -33.06 -10.83 21.52
CA ASN A 46 -32.85 -12.12 20.86
C ASN A 46 -34.02 -13.10 21.12
N VAL A 47 -34.56 -13.14 22.35
CA VAL A 47 -35.76 -13.95 22.66
C VAL A 47 -36.96 -13.47 21.84
N PHE A 48 -37.16 -12.15 21.74
CA PHE A 48 -38.21 -11.58 20.89
C PHE A 48 -38.05 -11.97 19.42
N ILE A 49 -36.84 -11.87 18.85
CA ILE A 49 -36.60 -12.26 17.45
C ILE A 49 -36.91 -13.75 17.23
N GLN A 50 -36.57 -14.63 18.18
CA GLN A 50 -36.92 -16.05 18.11
C GLN A 50 -38.43 -16.28 18.14
N GLU A 51 -39.13 -15.57 19.03
CA GLU A 51 -40.60 -15.60 19.11
C GLU A 51 -41.23 -15.14 17.79
N LEU A 52 -40.78 -14.01 17.25
CA LEU A 52 -41.23 -13.47 15.96
C LEU A 52 -41.02 -14.46 14.82
N ILE A 53 -39.83 -15.07 14.71
CA ILE A 53 -39.53 -16.09 13.70
C ILE A 53 -40.44 -17.32 13.87
N SER A 54 -40.69 -17.75 15.11
CA SER A 54 -41.60 -18.87 15.41
C SER A 54 -43.03 -18.58 14.90
N GLN A 55 -43.54 -17.37 15.20
CA GLN A 55 -44.86 -16.93 14.74
C GLN A 55 -44.95 -16.82 13.22
N LEU A 56 -43.91 -16.29 12.56
CA LEU A 56 -43.83 -16.21 11.10
C LEU A 56 -43.89 -17.61 10.47
N LYS A 57 -43.08 -18.56 10.96
CA LYS A 57 -43.09 -19.96 10.50
C LYS A 57 -44.45 -20.64 10.68
N GLY A 58 -45.12 -20.40 11.81
CA GLY A 58 -46.46 -20.94 12.07
C GLY A 58 -47.53 -20.47 11.08
N LYS A 59 -47.32 -19.32 10.42
CA LYS A 59 -48.26 -18.73 9.46
C LYS A 59 -47.91 -18.98 7.98
N GLU A 60 -46.72 -19.51 7.66
CA GLU A 60 -46.26 -19.73 6.27
C GLU A 60 -47.14 -20.65 5.42
N GLY A 61 -47.97 -21.49 6.03
CA GLY A 61 -48.94 -22.35 5.32
C GLY A 61 -50.37 -21.83 5.30
N LEU A 62 -50.65 -20.74 6.03
CA LEU A 62 -52.01 -20.22 6.27
C LEU A 62 -52.27 -18.88 5.58
N VAL A 63 -51.21 -18.12 5.29
CA VAL A 63 -51.32 -16.74 4.82
C VAL A 63 -50.51 -16.55 3.53
N ILE A 64 -51.00 -15.70 2.62
CA ILE A 64 -50.27 -15.30 1.42
C ILE A 64 -48.93 -14.68 1.82
N ALA A 65 -47.84 -15.10 1.18
CA ALA A 65 -46.47 -14.64 1.49
C ALA A 65 -46.33 -13.10 1.52
N LYS A 66 -47.12 -12.37 0.73
CA LYS A 66 -47.19 -10.90 0.71
C LYS A 66 -47.60 -10.27 2.06
N VAL A 67 -48.39 -10.97 2.87
CA VAL A 67 -48.78 -10.50 4.21
C VAL A 67 -47.63 -10.68 5.19
N LEU A 68 -46.87 -11.77 5.06
CA LEU A 68 -45.72 -12.05 5.93
C LEU A 68 -44.50 -11.17 5.61
N SER A 69 -44.40 -10.66 4.38
CA SER A 69 -43.29 -9.80 3.98
C SER A 69 -43.29 -8.45 4.69
N GLY A 70 -44.45 -7.90 5.10
CA GLY A 70 -44.53 -6.63 5.83
C GLY A 70 -43.79 -6.68 7.17
N PRO A 71 -44.23 -7.52 8.13
CA PRO A 71 -43.59 -7.65 9.43
C PRO A 71 -42.12 -8.09 9.32
N LEU A 72 -41.80 -8.98 8.38
CA LEU A 72 -40.42 -9.41 8.18
C LEU A 72 -39.53 -8.25 7.66
N THR A 73 -40.06 -7.39 6.77
CA THR A 73 -39.36 -6.19 6.29
C THR A 73 -39.12 -5.20 7.42
N ALA A 74 -40.15 -4.93 8.24
CA ALA A 74 -40.05 -4.09 9.42
C ALA A 74 -38.99 -4.63 10.40
N ALA A 75 -39.01 -5.94 10.67
CA ALA A 75 -37.99 -6.59 11.51
C ALA A 75 -36.58 -6.45 10.91
N ALA A 76 -36.43 -6.60 9.59
CA ALA A 76 -35.13 -6.49 8.92
C ALA A 76 -34.53 -5.09 9.01
N ARG A 77 -35.38 -4.04 8.99
CA ARG A 77 -34.95 -2.65 9.19
C ARG A 77 -34.63 -2.33 10.65
N ILE A 78 -35.45 -2.82 11.57
CA ILE A 78 -35.28 -2.56 13.01
C ILE A 78 -34.10 -3.37 13.58
N PHE A 79 -33.89 -4.62 13.17
CA PHE A 79 -32.85 -5.51 13.68
C PHE A 79 -31.89 -5.95 12.56
N PRO A 80 -31.23 -5.01 11.86
CA PRO A 80 -30.49 -5.31 10.65
C PRO A 80 -29.35 -6.28 10.92
N TYR A 81 -28.78 -6.32 12.13
CA TYR A 81 -27.62 -7.17 12.44
C TYR A 81 -27.98 -8.48 13.17
N SER A 82 -29.23 -8.95 13.03
CA SER A 82 -29.63 -10.26 13.57
C SER A 82 -29.31 -11.39 12.62
N PHE A 83 -28.37 -12.25 13.01
CA PHE A 83 -28.02 -13.47 12.27
C PHE A 83 -29.20 -14.43 12.11
N GLN A 84 -30.04 -14.56 13.15
CA GLN A 84 -31.22 -15.44 13.13
C GLN A 84 -32.25 -14.93 12.13
N LEU A 85 -32.51 -13.62 12.14
CA LEU A 85 -33.43 -12.98 11.23
C LEU A 85 -32.94 -13.08 9.78
N ARG A 86 -31.64 -12.85 9.54
CA ARG A 86 -31.03 -13.03 8.22
C ARG A 86 -31.21 -14.45 7.70
N THR A 87 -30.90 -15.45 8.53
CA THR A 87 -31.03 -16.87 8.15
C THR A 87 -32.47 -17.20 7.76
N TYR A 88 -33.44 -16.70 8.52
CA TYR A 88 -34.85 -16.85 8.19
C TYR A 88 -35.25 -16.10 6.92
N ALA A 89 -34.82 -14.84 6.77
CA ALA A 89 -35.07 -14.03 5.58
C ALA A 89 -34.50 -14.65 4.30
N THR A 90 -33.32 -15.29 4.37
CA THR A 90 -32.76 -16.05 3.25
C THR A 90 -33.67 -17.21 2.84
N ALA A 91 -34.07 -18.07 3.79
CA ALA A 91 -34.98 -19.18 3.50
C ALA A 91 -36.34 -18.68 2.96
N PHE A 92 -36.86 -17.58 3.52
CA PHE A 92 -38.10 -16.95 3.05
C PHE A 92 -37.98 -16.44 1.62
N CYS A 93 -36.89 -15.72 1.28
CA CYS A 93 -36.67 -15.17 -0.06
C CYS A 93 -36.45 -16.27 -1.11
N GLU A 94 -35.81 -17.38 -0.73
CA GLU A 94 -35.64 -18.55 -1.61
C GLU A 94 -36.98 -19.25 -1.89
N LYS A 95 -37.83 -19.38 -0.86
CA LYS A 95 -39.15 -19.99 -0.96
C LYS A 95 -40.18 -19.09 -1.67
N PHE A 96 -40.09 -17.77 -1.47
CA PHE A 96 -41.08 -16.79 -1.94
C PHE A 96 -40.42 -15.55 -2.60
N PRO A 97 -39.70 -15.71 -3.72
CA PRO A 97 -38.89 -14.62 -4.32
C PRO A 97 -39.71 -13.39 -4.76
N LEU A 98 -40.97 -13.59 -5.17
CA LEU A 98 -41.88 -12.52 -5.57
C LEU A 98 -42.41 -11.69 -4.39
N ALA A 99 -42.39 -12.23 -3.17
CA ALA A 99 -42.82 -11.53 -1.95
C ALA A 99 -41.66 -10.80 -1.25
N ALA A 100 -40.42 -11.07 -1.64
CA ALA A 100 -39.25 -10.45 -1.04
C ALA A 100 -39.17 -8.96 -1.43
N THR A 101 -39.35 -8.08 -0.46
CA THR A 101 -39.09 -6.64 -0.59
C THR A 101 -37.59 -6.37 -0.74
N GLU A 102 -37.22 -5.16 -1.15
CA GLU A 102 -35.81 -4.79 -1.29
C GLU A 102 -35.01 -4.94 0.03
N PRO A 103 -35.47 -4.48 1.20
CA PRO A 103 -34.74 -4.70 2.46
C PRO A 103 -34.53 -6.18 2.79
N LEU A 104 -35.51 -7.04 2.48
CA LEU A 104 -35.39 -8.50 2.66
C LEU A 104 -34.39 -9.12 1.70
N ARG A 105 -34.40 -8.69 0.44
CA ARG A 105 -33.40 -9.12 -0.53
C ARG A 105 -32.00 -8.69 -0.09
N ALA A 106 -31.81 -7.44 0.32
CA ALA A 106 -30.54 -6.93 0.82
C ALA A 106 -30.03 -7.77 2.01
N LEU A 107 -30.86 -7.98 3.03
CA LEU A 107 -30.52 -8.82 4.19
C LEU A 107 -30.18 -10.26 3.78
N SER A 108 -31.02 -10.90 2.96
CA SER A 108 -30.83 -12.28 2.51
C SER A 108 -29.60 -12.49 1.61
N GLN A 109 -29.16 -11.44 0.91
CA GLN A 109 -28.09 -11.50 -0.08
C GLN A 109 -26.72 -11.12 0.49
N ARG A 110 -26.59 -10.65 1.73
CA ARG A 110 -25.30 -10.20 2.30
C ARG A 110 -24.12 -11.15 2.06
N GLY A 111 -24.31 -12.44 2.33
CA GLY A 111 -23.26 -13.45 2.09
C GLY A 111 -22.91 -13.63 0.61
N ARG A 112 -23.87 -13.43 -0.30
CA ARG A 112 -23.65 -13.42 -1.76
C ARG A 112 -22.98 -12.12 -2.22
N ASN A 113 -23.34 -11.00 -1.61
CA ASN A 113 -22.83 -9.67 -1.93
C ASN A 113 -21.35 -9.51 -1.61
N LEU A 114 -20.79 -10.33 -0.71
CA LEU A 114 -19.34 -10.45 -0.50
C LEU A 114 -18.58 -10.87 -1.77
N LYS A 115 -19.26 -11.29 -2.84
CA LYS A 115 -18.66 -11.60 -4.15
C LYS A 115 -19.04 -10.57 -5.24
N SER A 116 -19.66 -9.46 -4.86
CA SER A 116 -20.15 -8.42 -5.77
C SER A 116 -19.45 -7.08 -5.51
N SER A 117 -19.77 -6.05 -6.30
CA SER A 117 -19.36 -4.66 -6.05
C SER A 117 -19.88 -4.12 -4.70
N ASN A 118 -20.96 -4.69 -4.17
CA ASN A 118 -21.58 -4.27 -2.90
C ASN A 118 -20.93 -4.90 -1.66
N TYR A 119 -19.75 -5.53 -1.80
CA TYR A 119 -19.13 -6.28 -0.70
C TYR A 119 -18.86 -5.41 0.53
N ARG A 120 -18.57 -4.11 0.38
CA ARG A 120 -18.24 -3.21 1.49
C ARG A 120 -19.40 -3.07 2.48
N ILE A 121 -20.61 -2.90 1.94
CA ILE A 121 -21.85 -2.87 2.73
C ILE A 121 -21.96 -4.17 3.53
N SER A 122 -22.00 -5.29 2.83
CA SER A 122 -22.22 -6.58 3.49
C SER A 122 -21.08 -6.99 4.42
N LEU A 123 -19.84 -6.56 4.16
CA LEU A 123 -18.71 -6.79 5.05
C LEU A 123 -18.90 -6.06 6.39
N ALA A 124 -19.22 -4.77 6.36
CA ALA A 124 -19.46 -3.99 7.59
C ALA A 124 -20.64 -4.57 8.40
N GLU A 125 -21.76 -4.89 7.73
CA GLU A 125 -22.94 -5.46 8.36
C GLU A 125 -22.68 -6.87 8.93
N ILE A 126 -21.96 -7.74 8.21
CA ILE A 126 -21.63 -9.09 8.70
C ILE A 126 -20.68 -9.02 9.90
N LEU A 127 -19.74 -8.07 9.92
CA LEU A 127 -18.89 -7.86 11.08
C LEU A 127 -19.70 -7.39 12.30
N ALA A 128 -20.71 -6.52 12.13
CA ALA A 128 -21.66 -6.18 13.19
C ALA A 128 -22.53 -7.36 13.64
N GLU A 129 -22.96 -8.23 12.72
CA GLU A 129 -23.65 -9.48 13.08
C GLU A 129 -22.76 -10.39 13.93
N ILE A 130 -21.47 -10.49 13.59
CA ILE A 130 -20.49 -11.26 14.38
C ILE A 130 -20.37 -10.66 15.78
N GLU A 131 -20.31 -9.33 15.91
CA GLU A 131 -20.29 -8.63 17.21
C GLU A 131 -21.49 -8.98 18.08
N ASN A 132 -22.70 -8.89 17.53
CA ASN A 132 -23.93 -9.21 18.24
C ASN A 132 -24.02 -10.70 18.61
N HIS A 133 -23.58 -11.59 17.73
CA HIS A 133 -23.71 -13.03 17.94
C HIS A 133 -22.65 -13.62 18.88
N HIS A 134 -21.48 -12.97 18.97
CA HIS A 134 -20.31 -13.49 19.68
C HIS A 134 -19.78 -12.51 20.75
N VAL A 135 -20.65 -11.72 21.38
CA VAL A 135 -20.27 -10.68 22.36
C VAL A 135 -19.33 -11.19 23.48
N ASN A 136 -19.65 -12.33 24.12
CA ASN A 136 -18.83 -12.90 25.18
C ASN A 136 -17.47 -13.39 24.66
N LEU A 137 -17.47 -13.96 23.45
CA LEU A 137 -16.26 -14.46 22.81
C LEU A 137 -15.32 -13.30 22.43
N ILE A 138 -15.88 -12.18 21.96
CA ILE A 138 -15.15 -10.95 21.66
C ILE A 138 -14.56 -10.33 22.92
N ALA A 139 -15.35 -10.23 24.00
CA ALA A 139 -14.87 -9.71 25.28
C ALA A 139 -13.72 -10.54 25.88
N ASN A 140 -13.74 -11.87 25.66
CA ASN A 140 -12.72 -12.79 26.16
C ASN A 140 -11.53 -13.01 25.20
N ALA A 141 -11.67 -12.62 23.93
CA ALA A 141 -10.61 -12.72 22.93
C ALA A 141 -9.61 -11.58 23.12
N LYS A 142 -8.66 -11.80 24.03
CA LYS A 142 -7.60 -10.86 24.38
C LYS A 142 -6.22 -11.40 23.99
N TYR A 143 -5.26 -10.49 23.86
CA TYR A 143 -3.84 -10.79 23.70
C TYR A 143 -3.09 -10.01 24.78
N HIS A 144 -2.77 -10.67 25.89
CA HIS A 144 -2.11 -10.04 27.03
C HIS A 144 -2.88 -8.82 27.56
N GLY A 145 -4.20 -8.97 27.71
CA GLY A 145 -5.11 -7.91 28.16
C GLY A 145 -5.66 -7.01 27.05
N MET A 146 -5.01 -6.93 25.89
CA MET A 146 -5.48 -6.12 24.75
C MET A 146 -6.59 -6.82 23.97
N GLU A 147 -7.69 -6.13 23.65
CA GLU A 147 -8.75 -6.64 22.80
C GLU A 147 -8.27 -6.89 21.36
N ILE A 148 -8.43 -8.11 20.85
CA ILE A 148 -7.94 -8.45 19.52
C ILE A 148 -8.91 -8.07 18.40
N TRP A 149 -10.18 -7.84 18.74
CA TRP A 149 -11.26 -7.76 17.76
C TRP A 149 -11.02 -6.69 16.69
N PRO A 150 -10.55 -5.47 16.99
CA PRO A 150 -10.27 -4.47 15.96
C PRO A 150 -9.21 -4.89 14.94
N MET A 151 -8.11 -5.48 15.41
CA MET A 151 -7.07 -6.02 14.53
C MET A 151 -7.60 -7.22 13.73
N LEU A 152 -8.42 -8.07 14.35
CA LEU A 152 -9.05 -9.22 13.68
C LEU A 152 -10.02 -8.75 12.58
N ARG A 153 -10.86 -7.72 12.80
CA ARG A 153 -11.71 -7.13 11.76
C ARG A 153 -10.88 -6.70 10.56
N THR A 154 -9.76 -6.02 10.80
CA THR A 154 -8.83 -5.56 9.75
C THR A 154 -8.29 -6.72 8.91
N VAL A 155 -7.85 -7.80 9.56
CA VAL A 155 -7.33 -8.99 8.85
C VAL A 155 -8.44 -9.67 8.05
N LEU A 156 -9.63 -9.83 8.62
CA LEU A 156 -10.76 -10.46 7.94
C LEU A 156 -11.24 -9.64 6.74
N ALA A 157 -11.35 -8.32 6.90
CA ALA A 157 -11.75 -7.40 5.85
C ALA A 157 -10.73 -7.40 4.70
N THR A 158 -9.45 -7.32 5.03
CA THR A 158 -8.35 -7.39 4.05
C THR A 158 -8.38 -8.71 3.27
N GLU A 159 -8.66 -9.84 3.94
CA GLU A 159 -8.78 -11.15 3.26
C GLU A 159 -9.99 -11.21 2.32
N VAL A 160 -11.14 -10.64 2.71
CA VAL A 160 -12.31 -10.51 1.82
C VAL A 160 -11.96 -9.65 0.61
N GLU A 161 -11.38 -8.47 0.82
CA GLU A 161 -10.95 -7.56 -0.26
C GLU A 161 -9.98 -8.24 -1.21
N ASN A 162 -8.93 -8.88 -0.68
CA ASN A 162 -7.94 -9.59 -1.48
C ASN A 162 -8.57 -10.70 -2.33
N ARG A 163 -9.57 -11.43 -1.83
CA ARG A 163 -10.26 -12.48 -2.61
C ARG A 163 -11.12 -11.92 -3.73
N ILE A 164 -11.83 -10.82 -3.48
CA ILE A 164 -12.65 -10.15 -4.49
C ILE A 164 -11.74 -9.61 -5.58
N LEU A 165 -10.65 -8.94 -5.18
CA LEU A 165 -9.66 -8.39 -6.08
C LEU A 165 -8.91 -9.48 -6.87
N ALA A 166 -8.53 -10.58 -6.23
CA ALA A 166 -7.88 -11.73 -6.88
C ALA A 166 -8.83 -12.49 -7.82
N GLY A 167 -10.11 -12.63 -7.44
CA GLY A 167 -11.17 -13.14 -8.31
C GLY A 167 -11.39 -12.26 -9.54
N GLY A 168 -11.09 -10.98 -9.40
CA GLY A 168 -11.04 -10.00 -10.48
C GLY A 168 -9.75 -9.98 -11.31
N ARG A 169 -8.80 -10.93 -11.20
CA ARG A 169 -7.57 -11.07 -12.04
C ARG A 169 -6.70 -9.82 -12.32
N LEU A 170 -7.01 -8.65 -11.76
CA LEU A 170 -6.41 -7.37 -12.16
C LEU A 170 -5.34 -6.90 -11.15
N THR A 171 -5.44 -7.26 -9.88
CA THR A 171 -4.58 -6.67 -8.84
C THR A 171 -3.15 -7.19 -8.81
N THR A 172 -2.88 -8.45 -9.16
CA THR A 172 -1.48 -8.92 -9.25
C THR A 172 -0.73 -8.28 -10.41
N ARG A 173 -1.42 -7.97 -11.52
CA ARG A 173 -0.81 -7.27 -12.66
C ARG A 173 -0.64 -5.78 -12.35
N ILE A 174 -1.68 -5.11 -11.86
CA ILE A 174 -1.63 -3.68 -11.52
C ILE A 174 -0.65 -3.39 -10.38
N ALA A 175 -0.54 -4.23 -9.35
CA ALA A 175 0.42 -3.98 -8.28
C ALA A 175 1.87 -4.05 -8.80
N GLY A 176 2.18 -5.03 -9.64
CA GLY A 176 3.48 -5.15 -10.30
C GLY A 176 3.76 -3.99 -11.27
N ASP A 177 2.78 -3.66 -12.12
CA ASP A 177 2.91 -2.59 -13.12
C ASP A 177 2.97 -1.21 -12.45
N ALA A 178 2.23 -0.99 -11.36
CA ALA A 178 2.28 0.26 -10.58
C ALA A 178 3.61 0.43 -9.86
N GLU A 179 4.14 -0.65 -9.27
CA GLU A 179 5.44 -0.60 -8.59
C GLU A 179 6.57 -0.42 -9.62
N ALA A 180 6.48 -1.03 -10.80
CA ALA A 180 7.39 -0.82 -11.92
C ALA A 180 7.30 0.61 -12.50
N THR A 181 6.09 1.15 -12.67
CA THR A 181 5.87 2.51 -13.16
C THR A 181 6.36 3.55 -12.15
N LEU A 182 6.06 3.36 -10.86
CA LEU A 182 6.61 4.20 -9.79
C LEU A 182 8.13 4.15 -9.77
N TYR A 183 8.73 2.98 -9.96
CA TYR A 183 10.18 2.82 -10.04
C TYR A 183 10.80 3.55 -11.25
N GLN A 184 10.16 3.49 -12.42
CA GLN A 184 10.59 4.24 -13.61
C GLN A 184 10.54 5.77 -13.38
N TYR A 185 9.47 6.26 -12.75
CA TYR A 185 9.37 7.67 -12.35
C TYR A 185 10.34 8.03 -11.21
N GLU A 186 10.70 7.11 -10.33
CA GLU A 186 11.70 7.35 -9.28
C GLU A 186 13.10 7.53 -9.91
N ASN A 187 13.49 6.69 -10.88
CA ASN A 187 14.81 6.73 -11.51
C ASN A 187 15.02 7.92 -12.48
N ALA A 188 13.96 8.38 -13.16
CA ALA A 188 14.09 9.49 -14.11
C ALA A 188 14.42 10.84 -13.44
N PHE A 189 14.22 10.97 -12.13
CA PHE A 189 14.35 12.24 -11.40
C PHE A 189 15.46 12.26 -10.35
N THR A 190 16.15 11.15 -10.11
CA THR A 190 17.28 11.08 -9.16
C THR A 190 18.56 11.78 -9.64
N ASN A 191 18.61 12.20 -10.91
CA ASN A 191 19.84 12.78 -11.49
C ASN A 191 20.03 14.28 -11.23
N GLU A 192 19.02 15.01 -10.74
CA GLU A 192 19.11 16.48 -10.59
C GLU A 192 19.11 17.00 -9.14
N ILE A 193 18.79 16.17 -8.14
CA ILE A 193 18.70 16.61 -6.74
C ILE A 193 19.82 15.95 -5.93
N LYS A 194 20.76 16.75 -5.42
CA LYS A 194 21.81 16.30 -4.50
C LYS A 194 21.19 15.83 -3.19
N TYR A 195 20.94 14.54 -3.09
CA TYR A 195 20.35 13.94 -1.90
C TYR A 195 21.35 13.95 -0.73
N THR A 196 20.94 14.51 0.40
CA THR A 196 21.65 14.35 1.67
C THR A 196 20.82 13.38 2.52
N PRO A 197 21.39 12.26 2.98
CA PRO A 197 20.68 11.34 3.87
C PRO A 197 20.10 12.09 5.07
N PRO A 198 18.86 11.79 5.49
CA PRO A 198 18.24 12.49 6.59
C PRO A 198 18.99 12.21 7.89
N ASP A 199 19.01 13.20 8.75
CA ASP A 199 19.56 13.07 10.08
C ASP A 199 18.68 12.15 10.94
N ILE A 200 19.14 10.92 11.15
CA ILE A 200 18.53 9.93 12.05
C ILE A 200 19.00 10.06 13.50
N SER A 201 19.96 10.96 13.76
CA SER A 201 20.56 11.19 15.08
C SER A 201 19.77 12.19 15.92
N PHE A 202 18.58 12.61 15.49
CA PHE A 202 17.71 13.50 16.27
C PHE A 202 17.57 13.05 17.74
N LEU A 203 17.37 11.75 17.95
CA LEU A 203 17.31 11.14 19.29
C LEU A 203 18.59 11.32 20.12
N GLU A 204 19.74 11.33 19.45
CA GLU A 204 21.07 11.34 20.05
C GLU A 204 21.66 12.74 20.15
N ASN A 205 21.24 13.68 19.32
CA ASN A 205 21.87 14.99 19.18
C ASN A 205 20.98 16.15 19.64
N ASP A 206 19.66 15.96 19.71
CA ASP A 206 18.76 17.02 20.19
C ASP A 206 18.78 17.09 21.72
N ALA A 207 19.43 18.14 22.24
CA ALA A 207 19.54 18.38 23.68
C ALA A 207 18.18 18.62 24.36
N ALA A 208 17.21 19.22 23.65
CA ALA A 208 15.87 19.47 24.19
C ALA A 208 15.06 18.17 24.27
N PHE A 209 15.18 17.28 23.27
CA PHE A 209 14.65 15.92 23.35
C PHE A 209 15.25 15.13 24.53
N LYS A 210 16.57 15.22 24.73
CA LYS A 210 17.26 14.58 25.87
C LYS A 210 16.82 15.13 27.22
N ALA A 211 16.53 16.43 27.29
CA ALA A 211 16.02 17.08 28.50
C ALA A 211 14.54 16.77 28.76
N GLY A 212 13.83 16.14 27.81
CA GLY A 212 12.40 15.82 27.94
C GLY A 212 11.49 17.05 27.93
N ASN A 213 11.92 18.13 27.29
CA ASN A 213 11.23 19.43 27.35
C ASN A 213 11.12 20.07 25.96
N LEU A 214 10.47 19.37 25.03
CA LEU A 214 10.21 19.92 23.70
C LEU A 214 8.94 20.80 23.65
N ASP A 215 8.06 20.71 24.65
CA ASP A 215 6.80 21.48 24.75
C ASP A 215 6.04 21.52 23.41
N ILE A 216 5.70 20.32 22.90
CA ILE A 216 5.02 20.16 21.61
C ILE A 216 3.51 20.17 21.84
N GLU A 217 2.78 21.05 21.14
CA GLU A 217 1.33 21.02 21.16
C GLU A 217 0.83 19.85 20.28
N PHE A 218 1.33 19.75 19.05
CA PHE A 218 0.88 18.76 18.06
C PHE A 218 2.02 17.93 17.51
N LEU A 219 1.98 16.62 17.75
CA LEU A 219 2.89 15.65 17.16
C LEU A 219 2.22 14.95 15.97
N PHE A 220 2.82 14.99 14.80
CA PHE A 220 2.36 14.31 13.59
C PHE A 220 3.21 13.07 13.33
N PHE A 221 2.58 11.91 13.25
CA PHE A 221 3.23 10.66 12.87
C PHE A 221 2.89 10.28 11.43
N SER A 222 3.91 10.27 10.58
CA SER A 222 3.81 9.92 9.16
C SER A 222 4.49 8.58 8.87
N ARG A 223 3.99 7.89 7.84
CA ARG A 223 4.59 6.65 7.33
C ARG A 223 5.10 6.86 5.92
N ALA A 224 6.29 6.36 5.60
CA ALA A 224 6.89 6.51 4.28
C ALA A 224 5.97 6.05 3.12
N LEU A 225 5.09 5.08 3.37
CA LEU A 225 4.12 4.56 2.41
C LEU A 225 3.02 5.57 2.01
N ARG A 226 2.79 6.63 2.80
CA ARG A 226 1.71 7.61 2.58
C ARG A 226 2.07 8.76 1.66
N TYR A 227 3.36 8.90 1.38
CA TYR A 227 3.85 9.83 0.37
C TYR A 227 3.61 9.30 -1.04
N ILE A 228 2.37 9.43 -1.50
CA ILE A 228 1.91 8.93 -2.81
C ILE A 228 1.78 10.04 -3.84
N LYS A 229 1.85 11.31 -3.43
CA LYS A 229 1.77 12.49 -4.31
C LYS A 229 3.11 13.21 -4.36
N ARG A 230 3.48 13.76 -5.54
CA ARG A 230 4.56 14.73 -5.69
C ARG A 230 3.99 16.11 -6.01
N LYS A 231 4.49 17.16 -5.35
CA LYS A 231 4.18 18.57 -5.59
C LYS A 231 5.49 19.34 -5.75
N ASN A 232 5.69 19.94 -6.92
CA ASN A 232 6.91 20.70 -7.25
C ASN A 232 8.22 19.91 -7.03
N GLY A 233 8.22 18.61 -7.35
CA GLY A 233 9.37 17.72 -7.17
C GLY A 233 9.48 17.07 -5.78
N PHE A 234 8.70 17.54 -4.79
CA PHE A 234 8.72 17.03 -3.42
C PHE A 234 7.58 16.06 -3.16
N TRP A 235 7.83 15.04 -2.35
CA TRP A 235 6.83 14.09 -1.89
C TRP A 235 5.97 14.67 -0.76
N VAL A 236 4.67 14.41 -0.80
CA VAL A 236 3.69 14.92 0.18
C VAL A 236 2.96 13.77 0.86
N ASP A 237 2.92 13.80 2.19
CA ASP A 237 2.00 13.01 2.99
C ASP A 237 0.71 13.81 3.17
N GLY A 238 -0.26 13.61 2.28
CA GLY A 238 -1.37 14.55 2.05
C GLY A 238 -2.01 15.08 3.34
N PRO A 239 -2.81 14.27 4.05
CA PRO A 239 -3.51 14.72 5.26
C PRO A 239 -2.59 15.34 6.33
N CYS A 240 -1.53 14.64 6.73
CA CYS A 240 -0.65 15.12 7.81
C CYS A 240 0.17 16.36 7.42
N ASP A 241 0.70 16.45 6.19
CA ASP A 241 1.52 17.60 5.77
C ASP A 241 0.70 18.88 5.66
N TYR A 242 -0.52 18.76 5.15
CA TYR A 242 -1.39 19.91 5.02
C TYR A 242 -1.90 20.37 6.37
N LEU A 243 -2.28 19.43 7.25
CA LEU A 243 -2.71 19.82 8.59
C LEU A 243 -1.57 20.46 9.40
N HIS A 244 -0.36 19.91 9.31
CA HIS A 244 0.82 20.53 9.93
C HIS A 244 1.06 21.95 9.41
N GLN A 245 0.97 22.19 8.09
CA GLN A 245 1.15 23.52 7.51
C GLN A 245 0.12 24.54 7.99
N LEU A 246 -1.13 24.11 8.23
CA LEU A 246 -2.19 24.98 8.74
C LEU A 246 -2.00 25.33 10.22
N LEU A 247 -1.53 24.38 11.03
CA LEU A 247 -1.42 24.54 12.48
C LEU A 247 -0.07 25.14 12.92
N ALA A 248 1.04 24.83 12.24
CA ALA A 248 2.38 25.31 12.63
C ALA A 248 2.54 26.84 12.79
N PRO A 249 1.81 27.72 12.09
CA PRO A 249 1.88 29.16 12.33
C PRO A 249 1.44 29.60 13.75
N ASN A 250 0.55 28.84 14.38
CA ASN A 250 -0.07 29.20 15.66
C ASN A 250 0.27 28.24 16.81
N TYR A 251 0.90 27.10 16.50
CA TYR A 251 1.12 26.02 17.45
C TYR A 251 2.51 25.40 17.30
N SER A 252 3.05 24.87 18.41
CA SER A 252 4.27 24.08 18.44
C SER A 252 3.99 22.71 17.81
N CYS A 253 4.47 22.51 16.58
CA CYS A 253 4.27 21.28 15.83
C CYS A 253 5.58 20.52 15.65
N LEU A 254 5.53 19.20 15.80
CA LEU A 254 6.63 18.30 15.47
C LEU A 254 6.12 17.20 14.55
N LYS A 255 6.81 16.95 13.44
CA LYS A 255 6.54 15.81 12.57
C LYS A 255 7.61 14.74 12.73
N ILE A 256 7.22 13.49 12.92
CA ILE A 256 8.11 12.33 13.06
C ILE A 256 7.80 11.25 12.02
N GLU A 257 8.81 10.50 11.64
CA GLU A 257 8.70 9.36 10.73
C GLU A 257 9.70 8.27 11.10
N GLU A 258 9.28 7.01 10.98
CA GLU A 258 10.20 5.90 11.14
C GLU A 258 11.09 5.77 9.89
N TYR A 259 12.40 5.85 10.08
CA TYR A 259 13.38 5.68 9.02
C TYR A 259 13.40 4.25 8.49
N ASP A 260 13.20 4.09 7.18
CA ASP A 260 13.43 2.85 6.45
C ASP A 260 13.89 3.04 5.00
N ASP A 261 14.21 1.93 4.35
CA ASP A 261 14.67 1.93 2.96
C ASP A 261 13.61 2.52 2.01
N LYS A 262 12.32 2.49 2.37
CA LYS A 262 11.25 3.12 1.58
C LYS A 262 11.21 4.63 1.82
N ALA A 263 11.52 5.10 3.02
CA ALA A 263 11.63 6.52 3.35
C ALA A 263 12.73 7.19 2.51
N LEU A 264 13.81 6.46 2.19
CA LEU A 264 14.87 6.91 1.30
C LEU A 264 14.41 7.09 -0.15
N LYS A 265 13.56 6.19 -0.66
CA LYS A 265 13.10 6.23 -2.06
C LYS A 265 12.24 7.46 -2.38
N ARG A 266 11.59 8.02 -1.37
CA ARG A 266 10.59 9.08 -1.56
C ARG A 266 11.06 10.44 -1.06
N GLN A 267 12.24 10.87 -1.49
CA GLN A 267 12.83 12.17 -1.11
C GLN A 267 12.95 13.09 -2.34
N PRO A 268 13.05 14.41 -2.15
CA PRO A 268 12.83 15.15 -0.90
C PRO A 268 11.34 15.25 -0.50
N ARG A 269 11.04 15.49 0.79
CA ARG A 269 9.66 15.72 1.31
C ARG A 269 9.29 17.21 1.29
N VAL A 270 8.00 17.55 1.13
CA VAL A 270 7.52 18.93 1.33
C VAL A 270 7.72 19.37 2.77
N LEU A 271 7.38 18.52 3.73
CA LEU A 271 7.75 18.68 5.14
C LEU A 271 8.67 17.55 5.56
N ALA A 272 9.93 17.90 5.81
CA ALA A 272 10.94 16.95 6.31
C ALA A 272 10.60 16.56 7.76
N PRO A 273 10.30 15.27 8.03
CA PRO A 273 10.08 14.81 9.40
C PRO A 273 11.40 14.67 10.15
N LYS A 274 11.33 14.62 11.49
CA LYS A 274 12.40 14.07 12.32
C LYS A 274 12.34 12.56 12.25
N TYR A 275 13.45 11.94 11.87
CA TYR A 275 13.50 10.50 11.72
C TYR A 275 13.90 9.81 13.01
N PHE A 276 13.25 8.68 13.29
CA PHE A 276 13.66 7.75 14.33
C PHE A 276 13.84 6.36 13.74
N ARG A 277 14.57 5.49 14.42
CA ARG A 277 14.75 4.09 14.01
C ARG A 277 14.27 3.17 15.11
N THR A 278 13.39 2.23 14.79
CA THR A 278 13.06 1.18 15.73
C THR A 278 14.18 0.15 15.83
N PRO A 279 14.38 -0.47 17.02
CA PRO A 279 15.39 -1.50 17.22
C PRO A 279 15.31 -2.70 16.29
N TRP A 280 14.10 -3.04 15.81
CA TRP A 280 13.83 -4.30 15.13
C TRP A 280 13.83 -4.25 13.61
N LYS A 281 13.87 -3.07 13.00
CA LYS A 281 13.71 -2.95 11.54
C LYS A 281 14.83 -3.64 10.75
N HIS A 282 16.04 -3.74 11.32
CA HIS A 282 17.20 -4.39 10.70
C HIS A 282 17.32 -5.89 11.01
N ASP A 283 16.58 -6.36 12.02
CA ASP A 283 16.62 -7.73 12.50
C ASP A 283 15.28 -8.13 13.14
N GLN A 284 14.24 -8.20 12.29
CA GLN A 284 12.90 -8.61 12.72
C GLN A 284 12.93 -9.99 13.39
N LYS A 285 13.80 -10.89 12.92
CA LYS A 285 13.98 -12.22 13.50
C LYS A 285 14.45 -12.11 14.95
N ARG A 286 15.53 -11.38 15.23
CA ARG A 286 16.02 -11.17 16.60
C ARG A 286 14.99 -10.48 17.47
N PHE A 287 14.24 -9.53 16.95
CA PHE A 287 13.12 -8.94 17.67
C PHE A 287 12.09 -9.99 18.06
N PHE A 288 11.63 -10.81 17.12
CA PHE A 288 10.69 -11.88 17.45
C PHE A 288 11.28 -12.92 18.39
N ASP A 289 12.57 -13.24 18.27
CA ASP A 289 13.25 -14.19 19.14
C ASP A 289 13.35 -13.63 20.57
N HIS A 290 13.62 -12.33 20.73
CA HIS A 290 13.59 -11.63 22.02
C HIS A 290 12.16 -11.53 22.60
N MET A 291 11.18 -11.23 21.75
CA MET A 291 9.78 -11.16 22.18
C MET A 291 9.26 -12.54 22.61
N LYS A 292 9.73 -13.62 21.98
CA LYS A 292 9.43 -15.00 22.40
C LYS A 292 10.12 -15.39 23.71
N SER A 293 11.31 -14.85 24.01
CA SER A 293 11.97 -15.12 25.29
C SER A 293 11.30 -14.38 26.44
N ASP A 294 10.89 -13.14 26.17
CA ASP A 294 10.38 -12.22 27.19
C ASP A 294 8.87 -12.41 27.43
N PHE A 295 8.17 -13.04 26.50
CA PHE A 295 6.78 -13.45 26.67
C PHE A 295 6.58 -14.95 26.44
N PRO A 296 6.09 -15.68 27.46
CA PRO A 296 5.75 -17.08 27.30
C PRO A 296 4.73 -17.23 26.17
N SER A 297 4.83 -18.33 25.43
CA SER A 297 3.95 -18.67 24.31
C SER A 297 2.51 -18.28 24.63
N TRP A 298 1.90 -17.43 23.79
CA TRP A 298 0.49 -17.07 23.91
C TRP A 298 -0.37 -18.33 23.84
N SER A 299 -0.74 -18.79 25.02
CA SER A 299 -1.33 -20.11 25.29
C SER A 299 -2.39 -19.94 26.37
N GLY A 300 -3.15 -21.00 26.64
CA GLY A 300 -4.26 -20.93 27.59
C GLY A 300 -5.56 -20.39 26.98
N THR A 301 -6.39 -19.77 27.81
CA THR A 301 -7.78 -19.43 27.46
C THR A 301 -7.87 -18.32 26.41
N GLU A 302 -7.09 -17.25 26.54
CA GLU A 302 -7.06 -16.13 25.58
C GLU A 302 -6.80 -16.60 24.13
N SER A 303 -5.76 -17.42 23.94
CA SER A 303 -5.39 -18.01 22.64
C SER A 303 -6.46 -18.96 22.07
N LYS A 304 -7.18 -19.68 22.95
CA LYS A 304 -8.30 -20.55 22.54
C LYS A 304 -9.52 -19.75 22.12
N GLU A 305 -9.89 -18.72 22.88
CA GLU A 305 -11.06 -17.89 22.61
C GLU A 305 -10.86 -17.02 21.36
N SER A 306 -9.67 -16.45 21.18
CA SER A 306 -9.30 -15.74 19.96
C SER A 306 -9.30 -16.60 18.70
N TRP A 307 -8.77 -17.83 18.76
CA TRP A 307 -8.83 -18.78 17.64
C TRP A 307 -10.28 -19.19 17.33
N ARG A 308 -11.09 -19.43 18.38
CA ARG A 308 -12.54 -19.67 18.24
C ARG A 308 -13.22 -18.48 17.57
N LEU A 309 -12.90 -17.25 17.96
CA LEU A 309 -13.46 -16.05 17.33
C LEU A 309 -13.09 -15.96 15.86
N TYR A 310 -11.81 -16.12 15.54
CA TYR A 310 -11.29 -16.12 14.17
C TYR A 310 -12.01 -17.16 13.30
N THR A 311 -12.07 -18.42 13.75
CA THR A 311 -12.72 -19.51 13.00
C THR A 311 -14.22 -19.26 12.77
N ARG A 312 -14.93 -18.74 13.77
CA ARG A 312 -16.36 -18.37 13.64
C ARG A 312 -16.56 -17.22 12.67
N ALA A 313 -15.73 -16.18 12.76
CA ALA A 313 -15.78 -15.02 11.88
C ALA A 313 -15.47 -15.41 10.43
N CYS A 314 -14.42 -16.21 10.19
CA CYS A 314 -14.11 -16.77 8.88
C CYS A 314 -15.30 -17.54 8.29
N SER A 315 -15.90 -18.43 9.09
CA SER A 315 -17.08 -19.19 8.64
C SER A 315 -18.24 -18.29 8.22
N LYS A 316 -18.52 -17.20 8.95
CA LYS A 316 -19.60 -16.25 8.62
C LYS A 316 -19.31 -15.43 7.36
N LEU A 317 -18.04 -15.15 7.09
CA LEU A 317 -17.58 -14.43 5.90
C LEU A 317 -17.33 -15.33 4.68
N GLY A 318 -17.53 -16.66 4.82
CA GLY A 318 -17.22 -17.61 3.75
C GLY A 318 -15.72 -17.73 3.48
N LEU A 319 -14.88 -17.45 4.47
CA LEU A 319 -13.43 -17.57 4.42
C LEU A 319 -12.99 -18.92 5.03
N PRO A 320 -11.93 -19.56 4.50
CA PRO A 320 -11.27 -20.66 5.18
C PRO A 320 -10.59 -20.13 6.44
N SER A 321 -10.73 -20.90 7.53
CA SER A 321 -9.96 -20.65 8.74
C SER A 321 -8.52 -21.12 8.56
N ASP A 322 -7.67 -20.25 8.01
CA ASP A 322 -6.25 -20.54 7.80
C ASP A 322 -5.40 -20.16 9.02
N LYS A 323 -4.63 -21.12 9.53
CA LYS A 323 -3.68 -20.92 10.65
C LYS A 323 -2.56 -19.95 10.26
N LYS A 324 -2.16 -19.87 8.99
CA LYS A 324 -1.15 -18.92 8.50
C LYS A 324 -1.61 -17.47 8.67
N ASN A 325 -2.84 -17.16 8.24
CA ASN A 325 -3.44 -15.84 8.38
C ASN A 325 -3.65 -15.47 9.86
N TYR A 326 -4.10 -16.42 10.67
CA TYR A 326 -4.18 -16.22 12.12
C TYR A 326 -2.80 -15.95 12.74
N ASN A 327 -1.77 -16.71 12.39
CA ASN A 327 -0.41 -16.44 12.87
C ASN A 327 0.12 -15.07 12.39
N ALA A 328 -0.33 -14.56 11.23
CA ALA A 328 0.00 -13.21 10.79
C ALA A 328 -0.66 -12.15 11.66
N LEU A 329 -1.92 -12.34 12.06
CA LEU A 329 -2.59 -11.51 13.08
C LEU A 329 -1.75 -11.46 14.37
N LEU A 330 -1.26 -12.60 14.86
CA LEU A 330 -0.44 -12.63 16.08
C LEU A 330 0.88 -11.88 15.93
N ARG A 331 1.56 -12.02 14.80
CA ARG A 331 2.76 -11.24 14.51
C ARG A 331 2.46 -9.74 14.48
N ASN A 332 1.33 -9.33 13.94
CA ASN A 332 0.91 -7.92 13.95
C ASN A 332 0.64 -7.42 15.38
N MET A 333 0.05 -8.24 16.24
CA MET A 333 -0.15 -7.90 17.66
C MET A 333 1.19 -7.77 18.41
N GLN A 334 2.15 -8.66 18.12
CA GLN A 334 3.52 -8.57 18.66
C GLN A 334 4.24 -7.31 18.18
N TYR A 335 4.10 -6.95 16.90
CA TYR A 335 4.64 -5.69 16.39
C TYR A 335 4.01 -4.49 17.08
N ALA A 336 2.68 -4.45 17.18
CA ALA A 336 1.97 -3.37 17.84
C ALA A 336 2.44 -3.19 19.29
N TRP A 337 2.68 -4.29 20.00
CA TRP A 337 3.27 -4.25 21.33
C TRP A 337 4.68 -3.64 21.34
N GLY A 338 5.58 -4.12 20.47
CA GLY A 338 6.92 -3.55 20.34
C GLY A 338 6.89 -2.05 20.12
N TYR A 339 6.04 -1.59 19.20
CA TYR A 339 5.81 -0.17 18.96
C TYR A 339 5.23 0.54 20.17
N ALA A 340 4.29 -0.04 20.92
CA ALA A 340 3.71 0.58 22.10
C ALA A 340 4.76 0.89 23.18
N ASN A 341 5.63 -0.07 23.45
CA ASN A 341 6.72 0.12 24.40
C ASN A 341 7.75 1.15 23.92
N PHE A 342 8.15 1.08 22.64
CA PHE A 342 9.05 2.08 22.05
C PHE A 342 8.44 3.48 22.11
N PHE A 343 7.20 3.64 21.66
CA PHE A 343 6.53 4.92 21.62
C PHE A 343 6.19 5.46 22.99
N ARG A 344 5.95 4.61 24.00
CA ARG A 344 5.74 5.10 25.37
C ARG A 344 6.98 5.89 25.85
N ASP A 345 8.16 5.34 25.63
CA ASP A 345 9.41 6.01 26.01
C ASP A 345 9.70 7.21 25.10
N PHE A 346 9.47 7.07 23.80
CA PHE A 346 9.74 8.10 22.80
C PHE A 346 8.80 9.30 22.94
N VAL A 347 7.49 9.07 22.91
CA VAL A 347 6.44 10.09 23.06
C VAL A 347 6.45 10.67 24.47
N GLY A 348 6.74 9.87 25.51
CA GLY A 348 6.88 10.38 26.88
C GLY A 348 7.98 11.43 27.05
N ARG A 349 9.03 11.40 26.23
CA ARG A 349 10.08 12.44 26.20
C ARG A 349 9.68 13.69 25.42
N ILE A 350 8.87 13.53 24.37
CA ILE A 350 8.32 14.65 23.62
C ILE A 350 7.23 15.35 24.44
N ASN A 351 6.46 14.56 25.19
CA ASN A 351 5.30 14.94 25.97
C ASN A 351 4.31 15.82 25.18
N PRO A 352 3.85 15.40 23.99
CA PRO A 352 2.97 16.22 23.18
C PRO A 352 1.58 16.32 23.80
N ARG A 353 0.88 17.44 23.56
CA ARG A 353 -0.52 17.58 24.02
C ARG A 353 -1.49 16.78 23.16
N PHE A 354 -1.26 16.66 21.85
CA PHE A 354 -2.04 15.79 20.96
C PHE A 354 -1.16 15.10 19.92
N VAL A 355 -1.60 13.94 19.45
CA VAL A 355 -0.92 13.17 18.39
C VAL A 355 -1.86 12.97 17.20
N PHE A 356 -1.42 13.39 16.02
CA PHE A 356 -2.09 13.13 14.74
C PHE A 356 -1.41 11.96 14.04
N GLN A 357 -2.20 11.04 13.50
CA GLN A 357 -1.71 9.96 12.65
C GLN A 357 -2.72 9.62 11.56
N GLU A 358 -2.26 8.94 10.52
CA GLU A 358 -3.16 8.35 9.53
C GLU A 358 -3.37 6.86 9.81
N PHE A 359 -4.63 6.40 9.72
CA PHE A 359 -5.05 5.01 9.85
C PHE A 359 -4.64 4.32 11.14
N TYR A 360 -5.60 4.07 12.03
CA TYR A 360 -5.28 3.42 13.30
C TYR A 360 -4.89 1.94 13.21
N TYR A 361 -5.23 1.23 12.12
CA TYR A 361 -5.23 -0.23 12.10
C TYR A 361 -3.93 -0.90 11.61
N SER A 362 -2.82 -0.15 11.48
CA SER A 362 -1.51 -0.77 11.26
C SER A 362 -0.81 -1.06 12.59
N PRO A 363 0.11 -2.04 12.67
CA PRO A 363 0.79 -2.35 13.92
C PRO A 363 1.50 -1.14 14.53
N GLU A 364 2.14 -0.30 13.71
CA GLU A 364 2.82 0.91 14.14
C GLU A 364 1.84 1.93 14.74
N SER A 365 0.72 2.19 14.06
CA SER A 365 -0.32 3.11 14.54
C SER A 365 -1.03 2.61 15.80
N ILE A 366 -1.30 1.30 15.89
CA ILE A 366 -1.86 0.70 17.11
C ILE A 366 -0.87 0.86 18.26
N GLY A 367 0.41 0.58 18.02
CA GLY A 367 1.44 0.78 19.04
C GLY A 367 1.51 2.22 19.53
N LEU A 368 1.49 3.19 18.60
CA LEU A 368 1.44 4.60 18.95
C LEU A 368 0.19 4.95 19.78
N ILE A 369 -0.99 4.45 19.41
CA ILE A 369 -2.23 4.64 20.18
C ILE A 369 -2.08 4.09 21.61
N LEU A 370 -1.62 2.85 21.76
CA LEU A 370 -1.46 2.23 23.08
C LEU A 370 -0.49 3.01 23.97
N ALA A 371 0.63 3.45 23.39
CA ALA A 371 1.59 4.32 24.06
C ALA A 371 0.94 5.61 24.54
N CYS A 372 0.28 6.33 23.64
CA CYS A 372 -0.36 7.61 23.95
C CYS A 372 -1.46 7.45 25.00
N LYS A 373 -2.32 6.44 24.88
CA LYS A 373 -3.35 6.16 25.90
C LYS A 373 -2.75 5.85 27.26
N SER A 374 -1.67 5.08 27.35
CA SER A 374 -0.99 4.81 28.63
C SER A 374 -0.41 6.08 29.28
N LEU A 375 -0.08 7.09 28.46
CA LEU A 375 0.43 8.39 28.90
C LEU A 375 -0.68 9.43 29.09
N GLY A 376 -1.94 9.10 28.81
CA GLY A 376 -3.04 10.06 28.82
C GLY A 376 -2.91 11.14 27.74
N ILE A 377 -2.34 10.80 26.58
CA ILE A 377 -2.20 11.68 25.42
C ILE A 377 -3.26 11.30 24.36
N PRO A 378 -4.07 12.25 23.88
CA PRO A 378 -5.08 12.01 22.85
C PRO A 378 -4.46 11.71 21.48
N VAL A 379 -5.04 10.74 20.79
CA VAL A 379 -4.71 10.44 19.39
C VAL A 379 -5.88 10.80 18.48
N ILE A 380 -5.58 11.57 17.44
CA ILE A 380 -6.50 11.97 16.38
C ILE A 380 -6.10 11.21 15.11
N GLU A 381 -7.04 10.47 14.54
CA GLU A 381 -6.86 9.90 13.22
C GLU A 381 -7.31 10.88 12.15
N VAL A 382 -6.40 11.23 11.25
CA VAL A 382 -6.70 11.99 10.04
C VAL A 382 -6.97 11.02 8.90
N GLN A 383 -8.20 11.02 8.39
CA GLN A 383 -8.54 10.19 7.24
C GLN A 383 -8.01 10.81 5.94
N HIS A 384 -7.44 9.95 5.11
CA HIS A 384 -7.03 10.27 3.74
C HIS A 384 -8.19 10.27 2.70
N GLY A 385 -9.38 9.83 3.09
CA GLY A 385 -10.52 9.68 2.20
C GLY A 385 -11.84 9.60 2.98
N LEU A 386 -12.95 9.58 2.25
CA LEU A 386 -14.29 9.68 2.82
C LEU A 386 -14.63 8.52 3.77
N ILE A 387 -15.18 8.84 4.95
CA ILE A 387 -15.92 7.89 5.78
C ILE A 387 -17.35 7.70 5.27
N GLY A 388 -17.53 6.74 4.36
CA GLY A 388 -18.85 6.30 3.94
C GLY A 388 -19.58 5.49 5.03
N SER A 389 -20.90 5.36 4.91
CA SER A 389 -21.77 4.67 5.88
C SER A 389 -21.38 3.23 6.22
N HIS A 390 -20.64 2.56 5.35
CA HIS A 390 -20.22 1.16 5.50
C HIS A 390 -18.70 0.98 5.42
N GLN A 391 -17.92 2.00 5.79
CA GLN A 391 -16.49 1.84 5.93
C GLN A 391 -16.20 0.97 7.16
N TRP A 392 -15.81 -0.29 6.94
CA TRP A 392 -15.68 -1.32 7.98
C TRP A 392 -14.66 -0.96 9.08
N GLN A 393 -13.73 -0.06 8.78
CA GLN A 393 -12.72 0.45 9.70
C GLN A 393 -13.33 1.32 10.81
N THR A 394 -14.33 2.14 10.49
CA THR A 394 -14.78 3.26 11.32
C THR A 394 -16.25 3.17 11.68
N THR A 395 -17.03 2.36 10.97
CA THR A 395 -18.48 2.19 11.16
C THR A 395 -18.83 0.80 11.71
N HIS A 396 -20.10 0.59 12.06
CA HIS A 396 -20.63 -0.73 12.41
C HIS A 396 -19.93 -1.39 13.61
N TRP A 397 -19.66 -0.60 14.66
CA TRP A 397 -19.12 -1.05 15.95
C TRP A 397 -20.25 -1.14 16.96
N VAL A 398 -21.04 -2.20 16.91
CA VAL A 398 -22.32 -2.32 17.63
C VAL A 398 -22.19 -2.86 19.06
N LYS A 399 -21.04 -3.47 19.40
CA LYS A 399 -20.73 -3.96 20.76
C LYS A 399 -19.39 -3.47 21.28
N MET A 400 -19.11 -2.19 21.06
CA MET A 400 -17.93 -1.53 21.63
C MET A 400 -17.99 -1.54 23.18
N PRO A 401 -16.87 -1.79 23.89
CA PRO A 401 -16.82 -1.66 25.35
C PRO A 401 -17.20 -0.26 25.82
N GLU A 402 -17.59 -0.12 27.09
CA GLU A 402 -17.96 1.18 27.69
C GLU A 402 -16.87 2.24 27.53
N ASN A 403 -15.60 1.83 27.63
CA ASN A 403 -14.43 2.70 27.45
C ASN A 403 -13.83 2.65 26.03
N GLY A 404 -14.58 2.15 25.06
CA GLY A 404 -14.06 1.88 23.73
C GLY A 404 -13.04 0.75 23.67
N TYR A 405 -12.46 0.58 22.48
CA TYR A 405 -11.29 -0.28 22.32
C TYR A 405 -10.02 0.54 22.55
N VAL A 406 -9.07 -0.02 23.32
CA VAL A 406 -7.82 0.66 23.67
C VAL A 406 -6.91 0.92 22.45
N ASN A 407 -7.10 0.19 21.35
CA ASN A 407 -6.32 0.34 20.12
C ASN A 407 -7.00 1.25 19.06
N HIS A 408 -8.06 1.96 19.44
CA HIS A 408 -8.70 2.99 18.60
C HIS A 408 -8.21 4.40 18.94
N PRO A 409 -8.22 5.33 17.97
CA PRO A 409 -7.95 6.73 18.25
C PRO A 409 -9.05 7.31 19.18
N ASP A 410 -8.75 8.43 19.82
CA ASP A 410 -9.71 9.15 20.65
C ASP A 410 -10.65 10.00 19.81
N TYR A 411 -10.19 10.51 18.66
CA TYR A 411 -10.97 11.31 17.72
C TYR A 411 -10.76 10.86 16.28
N TYR A 412 -11.80 11.02 15.46
CA TYR A 412 -11.68 10.97 14.00
C TYR A 412 -11.80 12.38 13.42
N TRP A 413 -10.81 12.80 12.66
CA TRP A 413 -10.83 14.04 11.90
C TRP A 413 -11.50 13.78 10.55
N VAL A 414 -12.72 14.31 10.39
CA VAL A 414 -13.58 14.06 9.22
C VAL A 414 -13.86 15.35 8.45
N PHE A 415 -14.20 15.22 7.16
CA PHE A 415 -14.31 16.39 6.29
C PHE A 415 -15.65 17.12 6.39
N ASP A 416 -16.72 16.43 6.80
CA ASP A 416 -18.07 16.99 6.81
C ASP A 416 -18.99 16.29 7.83
N LYS A 417 -20.19 16.87 7.99
CA LYS A 417 -21.20 16.36 8.94
C LYS A 417 -21.70 14.96 8.58
N PHE A 418 -21.72 14.59 7.30
CA PHE A 418 -22.19 13.26 6.88
C PHE A 418 -21.19 12.17 7.27
N GLU A 419 -19.89 12.42 7.12
CA GLU A 419 -18.85 11.52 7.61
C GLU A 419 -18.91 11.35 9.14
N LYS A 420 -19.14 12.46 9.87
CA LYS A 420 -19.39 12.41 11.33
C LYS A 420 -20.57 11.50 11.63
N GLU A 421 -21.73 11.77 11.02
CA GLU A 421 -22.93 10.95 11.16
C GLU A 421 -22.69 9.48 10.81
N ASN A 422 -21.99 9.18 9.72
CA ASN A 422 -21.70 7.80 9.28
C ASN A 422 -20.87 7.03 10.31
N SER A 423 -19.85 7.68 10.85
CA SER A 423 -18.98 7.09 11.88
C SER A 423 -19.73 6.87 13.20
N GLU A 424 -20.64 7.77 13.56
CA GLU A 424 -21.31 7.80 14.87
C GLU A 424 -22.63 7.01 14.91
N THR A 425 -23.36 6.93 13.80
CA THR A 425 -24.70 6.32 13.72
C THR A 425 -24.70 4.84 14.07
N HIS A 426 -23.59 4.15 13.81
CA HIS A 426 -23.44 2.71 14.02
C HIS A 426 -22.56 2.37 15.23
N GLN A 427 -22.47 3.28 16.21
CA GLN A 427 -21.81 3.08 17.49
C GLN A 427 -22.83 3.05 18.63
N PRO A 428 -22.61 2.29 19.71
CA PRO A 428 -23.45 2.37 20.91
C PRO A 428 -23.31 3.77 21.53
N ARG A 429 -24.42 4.31 22.03
CA ARG A 429 -24.46 5.54 22.82
C ARG A 429 -23.97 5.29 24.25
N ASN A 430 -22.73 4.84 24.40
CA ASN A 430 -22.10 4.70 25.72
C ASN A 430 -21.29 5.96 26.06
N ALA A 431 -20.73 6.01 27.28
CA ALA A 431 -19.95 7.15 27.75
C ALA A 431 -18.73 7.48 26.86
N PHE A 432 -18.23 6.48 26.12
CA PHE A 432 -17.19 6.62 25.11
C PHE A 432 -17.76 6.56 23.69
N HIS A 433 -18.76 7.40 23.42
CA HIS A 433 -19.07 7.76 22.03
C HIS A 433 -17.80 8.36 21.43
N ARG A 434 -17.22 7.73 20.39
CA ARG A 434 -15.99 8.23 19.76
C ARG A 434 -16.35 9.46 18.93
N PRO A 435 -15.95 10.67 19.34
CA PRO A 435 -16.32 11.85 18.60
C PRO A 435 -15.62 11.87 17.25
N ALA A 436 -16.40 12.01 16.18
CA ALA A 436 -15.87 12.54 14.93
C ALA A 436 -15.98 14.06 14.96
N ILE A 437 -14.90 14.72 14.57
CA ILE A 437 -14.78 16.18 14.56
C ILE A 437 -14.78 16.63 13.11
N VAL A 438 -15.76 17.46 12.76
CA VAL A 438 -15.88 18.02 11.42
C VAL A 438 -14.86 19.13 11.31
N ALA A 439 -13.88 18.94 10.43
CA ALA A 439 -12.69 19.78 10.41
C ALA A 439 -12.30 20.24 8.99
N GLY A 440 -13.08 19.84 7.98
CA GLY A 440 -12.83 20.18 6.59
C GLY A 440 -11.62 19.45 5.98
N HIS A 441 -11.36 19.75 4.72
CA HIS A 441 -10.29 19.12 3.94
C HIS A 441 -9.02 20.00 3.94
N ALA A 442 -7.99 19.59 4.69
CA ALA A 442 -6.79 20.42 4.92
C ALA A 442 -6.06 20.85 3.63
N GLU A 443 -5.95 19.98 2.61
CA GLU A 443 -5.34 20.34 1.31
C GLU A 443 -6.09 21.49 0.63
N LEU A 444 -7.42 21.46 0.72
CA LEU A 444 -8.29 22.43 0.08
C LEU A 444 -8.22 23.76 0.81
N GLU A 445 -8.17 23.73 2.15
CA GLU A 445 -8.01 24.95 2.96
C GLU A 445 -6.67 25.65 2.67
N ILE A 446 -5.58 24.89 2.54
CA ILE A 446 -4.29 25.45 2.11
C ILE A 446 -4.39 26.08 0.73
N PHE A 447 -5.08 25.42 -0.20
CA PHE A 447 -5.27 25.95 -1.54
C PHE A 447 -6.06 27.26 -1.50
N LYS A 448 -7.18 27.32 -0.77
CA LYS A 448 -7.99 28.54 -0.60
C LYS A 448 -7.16 29.69 -0.02
N ARG A 449 -6.30 29.43 1.00
CA ARG A 449 -5.41 30.44 1.61
C ARG A 449 -4.26 30.91 0.72
N ASN A 450 -3.81 30.06 -0.20
CA ASN A 450 -2.63 30.32 -1.04
C ASN A 450 -2.96 30.43 -2.53
N HIS A 451 -4.23 30.61 -2.90
CA HIS A 451 -4.70 30.51 -4.28
C HIS A 451 -3.84 31.33 -5.26
N GLU A 452 -3.68 32.63 -5.00
CA GLU A 452 -2.90 33.54 -5.86
C GLU A 452 -1.43 33.09 -6.02
N LYS A 453 -0.83 32.60 -4.94
CA LYS A 453 0.56 32.12 -4.91
C LYS A 453 0.72 30.79 -5.63
N GLU A 454 -0.28 29.92 -5.59
CA GLU A 454 -0.26 28.66 -6.33
C GLU A 454 -0.48 28.91 -7.82
N GLU A 455 -1.39 29.82 -8.19
CA GLU A 455 -1.64 30.22 -9.58
C GLU A 455 -0.40 30.90 -10.21
N SER A 456 0.34 31.72 -9.43
CA SER A 456 1.57 32.36 -9.92
C SER A 456 2.69 31.36 -10.24
N LYS A 457 2.68 30.17 -9.61
CA LYS A 457 3.68 29.11 -9.86
C LYS A 457 3.37 28.25 -11.09
N LEU A 458 2.18 28.39 -11.67
CA LEU A 458 1.81 27.64 -12.86
C LEU A 458 2.72 27.98 -14.04
N LYS A 459 2.83 27.06 -15.00
CA LYS A 459 3.47 27.36 -16.28
C LYS A 459 2.62 28.41 -17.03
N PRO A 460 3.23 29.31 -17.84
CA PRO A 460 2.47 30.26 -18.65
C PRO A 460 1.37 29.60 -19.49
N SER A 461 1.66 28.47 -20.14
CA SER A 461 0.68 27.69 -20.90
C SER A 461 -0.49 27.17 -20.07
N HIS A 462 -0.23 26.75 -18.83
CA HIS A 462 -1.30 26.32 -17.91
C HIS A 462 -2.20 27.49 -17.49
N ARG A 463 -1.62 28.68 -17.24
CA ARG A 463 -2.42 29.88 -16.95
C ARG A 463 -3.25 30.32 -18.13
N GLU A 464 -2.68 30.28 -19.33
CA GLU A 464 -3.40 30.58 -20.57
C GLU A 464 -4.55 29.62 -20.78
N PHE A 465 -4.33 28.32 -20.58
CA PHE A 465 -5.39 27.31 -20.63
C PHE A 465 -6.48 27.55 -19.57
N LEU A 466 -6.12 27.84 -18.32
CA LEU A 466 -7.10 28.16 -17.27
C LEU A 466 -7.93 29.41 -17.59
N LYS A 467 -7.32 30.39 -18.26
CA LYS A 467 -8.02 31.58 -18.76
C LYS A 467 -8.96 31.22 -19.91
N GLU A 468 -8.49 30.41 -20.87
CA GLU A 468 -9.28 29.93 -22.01
C GLU A 468 -10.57 29.24 -21.55
N ILE A 469 -10.49 28.36 -20.54
CA ILE A 469 -11.69 27.68 -20.02
C ILE A 469 -12.52 28.56 -19.08
N GLY A 470 -11.98 29.65 -18.53
CA GLY A 470 -12.71 30.53 -17.60
C GLY A 470 -13.79 31.41 -18.24
N ASP A 471 -13.69 31.68 -19.54
CA ASP A 471 -14.56 32.62 -20.24
C ASP A 471 -15.80 31.91 -20.84
N ALA A 472 -16.93 31.97 -20.12
CA ALA A 472 -18.29 31.58 -20.57
C ALA A 472 -18.51 30.12 -21.04
N THR A 473 -17.52 29.26 -20.85
CA THR A 473 -17.54 27.84 -21.24
C THR A 473 -18.09 26.98 -20.12
N TYR A 474 -19.06 26.11 -20.41
CA TYR A 474 -19.52 25.12 -19.44
C TYR A 474 -18.54 23.96 -19.35
N ASN A 475 -17.61 24.04 -18.39
CA ASN A 475 -16.59 23.01 -18.19
C ASN A 475 -17.05 21.88 -17.27
N ILE A 476 -16.77 20.65 -17.69
CA ILE A 476 -17.11 19.41 -16.99
C ILE A 476 -15.82 18.65 -16.70
N LEU A 477 -15.51 18.39 -15.43
CA LEU A 477 -14.38 17.58 -15.02
C LEU A 477 -14.79 16.11 -14.93
N PHE A 478 -14.27 15.26 -15.81
CA PHE A 478 -14.42 13.82 -15.72
C PHE A 478 -13.16 13.18 -15.13
N SER A 479 -13.29 12.43 -14.04
CA SER A 479 -12.18 11.67 -13.47
C SER A 479 -12.51 10.17 -13.38
N PRO A 480 -11.89 9.34 -14.24
CA PRO A 480 -12.10 7.90 -14.22
C PRO A 480 -11.39 7.23 -13.03
N GLN A 481 -11.75 5.97 -12.78
CA GLN A 481 -11.06 5.14 -11.79
C GLN A 481 -9.84 4.46 -12.42
N TYR A 482 -8.82 4.19 -11.61
CA TYR A 482 -7.52 3.71 -12.08
C TYR A 482 -7.54 2.34 -12.79
N HIS A 483 -8.53 1.49 -12.50
CA HIS A 483 -8.59 0.10 -12.97
C HIS A 483 -9.53 -0.12 -14.16
N HIS A 484 -10.34 0.87 -14.55
CA HIS A 484 -11.24 0.75 -15.69
C HIS A 484 -11.63 2.12 -16.22
N VAL A 485 -11.38 2.34 -17.51
CA VAL A 485 -11.80 3.57 -18.19
C VAL A 485 -12.81 3.22 -19.27
N ASP A 486 -14.10 3.45 -18.97
CA ASP A 486 -15.16 3.41 -19.98
C ASP A 486 -15.39 4.83 -20.49
N PHE A 487 -14.98 5.10 -21.73
CA PHE A 487 -15.21 6.40 -22.36
C PHE A 487 -16.52 6.49 -23.16
N THR A 488 -17.27 5.40 -23.31
CA THR A 488 -18.45 5.40 -24.20
C THR A 488 -19.54 6.37 -23.77
N GLY A 489 -19.77 6.48 -22.45
CA GLY A 489 -20.67 7.48 -21.87
C GLY A 489 -20.17 8.90 -22.09
N ILE A 490 -18.88 9.12 -21.86
CA ILE A 490 -18.21 10.42 -21.95
C ILE A 490 -18.17 10.95 -23.39
N VAL A 491 -17.87 10.09 -24.37
CA VAL A 491 -17.91 10.43 -25.79
C VAL A 491 -19.34 10.83 -26.21
N ALA A 492 -20.36 10.18 -25.65
CA ALA A 492 -21.73 10.57 -25.96
C ALA A 492 -22.18 11.87 -25.32
N VAL A 493 -21.73 12.15 -24.09
CA VAL A 493 -21.87 13.46 -23.48
C VAL A 493 -21.22 14.52 -24.37
N SER A 494 -19.95 14.33 -24.74
CA SER A 494 -19.21 15.23 -25.63
C SER A 494 -19.94 15.52 -26.94
N ARG A 495 -20.50 14.49 -27.61
CA ARG A 495 -21.26 14.64 -28.86
C ARG A 495 -22.61 15.34 -28.70
N ALA A 496 -23.22 15.26 -27.52
CA ALA A 496 -24.51 15.88 -27.24
C ALA A 496 -24.36 17.35 -26.78
N LEU A 497 -23.20 17.71 -26.24
CA LEU A 497 -22.92 19.03 -25.70
C LEU A 497 -22.81 20.09 -26.81
N PRO A 498 -23.27 21.32 -26.55
CA PRO A 498 -23.02 22.46 -27.44
C PRO A 498 -21.52 22.82 -27.52
N LYS A 499 -21.15 23.60 -28.54
CA LYS A 499 -19.75 23.99 -28.80
C LYS A 499 -19.10 24.84 -27.71
N ASP A 500 -19.90 25.49 -26.87
CA ASP A 500 -19.45 26.32 -25.75
C ASP A 500 -19.43 25.53 -24.42
N ALA A 501 -19.34 24.21 -24.50
CA ALA A 501 -19.10 23.32 -23.37
C ALA A 501 -17.86 22.46 -23.64
N ARG A 502 -17.10 22.18 -22.58
CA ARG A 502 -15.84 21.43 -22.66
C ARG A 502 -15.79 20.33 -21.63
N LEU A 503 -15.25 19.19 -22.03
CA LEU A 503 -15.03 18.05 -21.16
C LEU A 503 -13.54 17.92 -20.86
N LEU A 504 -13.21 18.05 -19.58
CA LEU A 504 -11.87 18.04 -19.03
C LEU A 504 -11.65 16.66 -18.40
N VAL A 505 -10.87 15.79 -19.04
CA VAL A 505 -10.57 14.43 -18.57
C VAL A 505 -9.32 14.47 -17.72
N ARG A 506 -9.46 14.22 -16.41
CA ARG A 506 -8.34 14.13 -15.49
C ARG A 506 -8.06 12.68 -15.10
N LEU A 507 -6.98 12.15 -15.66
CA LEU A 507 -6.51 10.80 -15.37
C LEU A 507 -6.01 10.66 -13.93
N HIS A 508 -6.18 9.44 -13.39
CA HIS A 508 -5.51 9.09 -12.14
C HIS A 508 -3.98 9.18 -12.32
N PRO A 509 -3.18 9.55 -11.31
CA PRO A 509 -1.71 9.61 -11.45
C PRO A 509 -1.08 8.32 -12.00
N MET A 510 -1.66 7.17 -11.66
CA MET A 510 -1.22 5.85 -12.17
C MET A 510 -1.58 5.59 -13.64
N GLN A 511 -2.42 6.43 -14.24
CA GLN A 511 -2.86 6.37 -15.64
C GLN A 511 -2.18 7.45 -16.49
N LEU A 512 -1.31 8.29 -15.93
CA LEU A 512 -0.57 9.28 -16.72
C LEU A 512 0.22 8.67 -17.89
N PRO A 513 0.80 7.45 -17.79
CA PRO A 513 1.48 6.82 -18.93
C PRO A 513 0.60 6.54 -20.15
N ILE A 514 -0.73 6.53 -20.01
CA ILE A 514 -1.67 6.26 -21.12
C ILE A 514 -2.27 7.54 -21.72
N VAL A 515 -1.80 8.72 -21.30
CA VAL A 515 -2.37 10.01 -21.74
C VAL A 515 -2.29 10.18 -23.25
N ASP A 516 -1.17 9.81 -23.88
CA ASP A 516 -0.96 9.97 -25.32
C ASP A 516 -1.87 9.05 -26.13
N GLY A 517 -1.92 7.76 -25.78
CA GLY A 517 -2.82 6.80 -26.43
C GLY A 517 -4.30 7.12 -26.23
N LEU A 518 -4.65 7.81 -25.13
CA LEU A 518 -6.01 8.30 -24.92
C LEU A 518 -6.32 9.52 -25.81
N ALA A 519 -5.36 10.43 -26.01
CA ALA A 519 -5.53 11.57 -26.91
C ALA A 519 -5.81 11.10 -28.35
N GLU A 520 -5.05 10.12 -28.85
CA GLU A 520 -5.28 9.48 -30.17
C GLU A 520 -6.68 8.84 -30.27
N LEU A 521 -7.12 8.17 -29.20
CA LEU A 521 -8.44 7.56 -29.14
C LEU A 521 -9.55 8.59 -29.23
N ILE A 522 -9.40 9.74 -28.55
CA ILE A 522 -10.36 10.86 -28.59
C ILE A 522 -10.41 11.49 -29.98
N GLU A 523 -9.26 11.70 -30.61
CA GLU A 523 -9.19 12.20 -31.99
C GLU A 523 -9.95 11.27 -32.95
N LYS A 524 -9.77 9.95 -32.81
CA LYS A 524 -10.51 8.94 -33.58
C LYS A 524 -12.03 8.99 -33.37
N TYR A 525 -12.51 9.45 -32.22
CA TYR A 525 -13.94 9.64 -31.97
C TYR A 525 -14.52 10.91 -32.61
N GLY A 526 -13.66 11.78 -33.15
CA GLY A 526 -14.05 13.01 -33.86
C GLY A 526 -14.64 14.08 -32.95
N THR A 527 -14.14 14.19 -31.72
CA THR A 527 -14.63 15.16 -30.71
C THR A 527 -13.55 16.19 -30.42
N ASP A 528 -13.85 17.48 -30.63
CA ASP A 528 -12.94 18.61 -30.43
C ASP A 528 -13.10 19.28 -29.05
N ASN A 529 -14.16 18.95 -28.31
CA ASN A 529 -14.46 19.52 -27.00
C ASN A 529 -13.97 18.68 -25.81
N ILE A 530 -13.11 17.67 -26.04
CA ILE A 530 -12.49 16.87 -24.98
C ILE A 530 -11.01 17.28 -24.83
N GLU A 531 -10.58 17.56 -23.61
CA GLU A 531 -9.20 17.89 -23.27
C GLU A 531 -8.71 16.96 -22.16
N VAL A 532 -7.52 16.36 -22.30
CA VAL A 532 -6.98 15.37 -21.34
C VAL A 532 -5.65 15.79 -20.74
N GLU A 533 -4.79 16.38 -21.55
CA GLU A 533 -3.38 16.58 -21.26
C GLU A 533 -3.19 17.65 -20.17
N ASN A 534 -3.68 18.87 -20.41
CA ASN A 534 -3.64 19.97 -19.46
C ASN A 534 -4.48 19.63 -18.22
N SER A 535 -5.66 19.04 -18.40
CA SER A 535 -6.55 18.59 -17.33
C SER A 535 -5.89 17.58 -16.39
N SER A 536 -4.92 16.80 -16.88
CA SER A 536 -4.16 15.84 -16.07
C SER A 536 -2.87 16.43 -15.47
N LYS A 537 -2.32 17.51 -16.05
CA LYS A 537 -1.05 18.14 -15.63
C LYS A 537 -1.24 19.35 -14.70
N ILE A 538 -2.35 20.07 -14.80
CA ILE A 538 -2.64 21.25 -13.96
C ILE A 538 -2.96 20.80 -12.51
N PRO A 539 -2.63 21.59 -11.47
CA PRO A 539 -3.09 21.29 -10.11
C PRO A 539 -4.61 21.16 -10.04
N LEU A 540 -5.09 20.12 -9.35
CA LEU A 540 -6.50 19.73 -9.35
C LEU A 540 -7.42 20.91 -8.98
N TYR A 541 -7.12 21.61 -7.89
CA TYR A 541 -8.00 22.66 -7.40
C TYR A 541 -8.01 23.92 -8.28
N SER A 542 -6.90 24.26 -8.92
CA SER A 542 -6.87 25.33 -9.94
C SER A 542 -7.76 24.99 -11.14
N LEU A 543 -7.82 23.71 -11.52
CA LEU A 543 -8.73 23.25 -12.58
C LEU A 543 -10.18 23.27 -12.12
N MET A 544 -10.45 22.80 -10.90
CA MET A 544 -11.79 22.74 -10.34
C MET A 544 -12.45 24.10 -10.24
N GLU A 545 -11.74 25.16 -9.83
CA GLU A 545 -12.34 26.51 -9.80
C GLU A 545 -12.89 27.03 -11.15
N ARG A 546 -12.53 26.40 -12.27
CA ARG A 546 -13.07 26.73 -13.59
C ARG A 546 -14.12 25.73 -14.08
N CYS A 547 -14.45 24.72 -13.28
CA CYS A 547 -15.43 23.69 -13.61
C CYS A 547 -16.80 24.00 -13.01
N HIS A 548 -17.85 23.52 -13.68
CA HIS A 548 -19.24 23.66 -13.24
C HIS A 548 -19.86 22.32 -12.83
N HIS A 549 -19.28 21.22 -13.32
CA HIS A 549 -19.79 19.87 -13.12
C HIS A 549 -18.63 18.89 -12.95
N VAL A 550 -18.75 17.95 -12.01
CA VAL A 550 -17.85 16.80 -11.84
C VAL A 550 -18.56 15.51 -12.18
N ILE A 551 -17.95 14.68 -13.02
CA ILE A 551 -18.39 13.32 -13.31
C ILE A 551 -17.33 12.36 -12.77
N THR A 552 -17.73 11.45 -11.90
CA THR A 552 -16.84 10.38 -11.43
C THR A 552 -17.62 9.13 -11.05
N LYS A 553 -16.93 8.01 -10.80
CA LYS A 553 -17.57 6.81 -10.27
C LYS A 553 -17.80 6.93 -8.77
N TYR A 554 -16.71 7.00 -8.00
CA TYR A 554 -16.73 7.02 -6.53
C TYR A 554 -15.46 7.67 -5.95
N SER A 555 -14.89 8.66 -6.64
CA SER A 555 -13.72 9.40 -6.15
C SER A 555 -14.10 10.39 -5.05
N THR A 556 -13.16 10.70 -4.14
CA THR A 556 -13.30 11.83 -3.19
C THR A 556 -13.54 13.15 -3.91
N LEU A 557 -13.11 13.24 -5.17
CA LEU A 557 -13.39 14.35 -6.07
C LEU A 557 -14.88 14.72 -6.16
N ALA A 558 -15.79 13.75 -6.01
CA ALA A 558 -17.23 14.01 -5.95
C ALA A 558 -17.59 14.96 -4.79
N ARG A 559 -17.06 14.69 -3.59
CA ARG A 559 -17.26 15.53 -2.40
C ARG A 559 -16.48 16.84 -2.52
N GLU A 560 -15.26 16.80 -3.04
CA GLU A 560 -14.45 18.01 -3.28
C GLU A 560 -15.17 18.96 -4.25
N GLY A 561 -15.87 18.46 -5.28
CA GLY A 561 -16.64 19.29 -6.22
C GLY A 561 -17.73 20.14 -5.55
N LEU A 562 -18.33 19.63 -4.47
CA LEU A 562 -19.33 20.37 -3.70
C LEU A 562 -18.76 21.60 -2.98
N GLU A 563 -17.45 21.64 -2.72
CA GLU A 563 -16.79 22.82 -2.14
C GLU A 563 -16.62 23.96 -3.13
N PHE A 564 -16.60 23.62 -4.42
CA PHE A 564 -16.44 24.54 -5.55
C PHE A 564 -17.77 24.84 -6.23
N ASP A 565 -18.90 24.65 -5.53
CA ASP A 565 -20.22 25.03 -6.05
C ASP A 565 -20.53 24.35 -7.40
N MET A 566 -20.18 23.06 -7.52
CA MET A 566 -20.40 22.26 -8.73
C MET A 566 -21.61 21.35 -8.62
N ASP A 567 -22.15 21.00 -9.79
CA ASP A 567 -22.93 19.78 -9.95
C ASP A 567 -22.04 18.53 -9.89
N VAL A 568 -22.58 17.42 -9.41
CA VAL A 568 -21.83 16.17 -9.27
C VAL A 568 -22.66 14.99 -9.76
N THR A 569 -22.14 14.28 -10.76
CA THR A 569 -22.74 13.05 -11.29
C THR A 569 -21.88 11.83 -11.00
N LEU A 570 -22.54 10.81 -10.43
CA LEU A 570 -21.96 9.51 -10.07
C LEU A 570 -22.34 8.47 -11.13
N LEU A 571 -21.36 7.73 -11.64
CA LEU A 571 -21.56 6.72 -12.70
C LEU A 571 -21.65 5.28 -12.18
N ASP A 572 -21.38 5.06 -10.90
CA ASP A 572 -21.21 3.72 -10.34
C ASP A 572 -22.06 3.53 -9.09
N ASP A 573 -22.62 2.33 -8.92
CA ASP A 573 -23.43 1.97 -7.77
C ASP A 573 -22.66 2.13 -6.45
N MET A 574 -21.36 1.86 -6.45
CA MET A 574 -20.52 2.07 -5.28
C MET A 574 -20.47 3.56 -4.92
N GLY A 575 -20.44 4.46 -5.91
CA GLY A 575 -20.51 5.90 -5.68
C GLY A 575 -21.84 6.30 -5.08
N ARG A 576 -22.94 5.83 -5.68
CA ARG A 576 -24.29 6.07 -5.14
C ARG A 576 -24.39 5.65 -3.68
N GLN A 577 -23.81 4.51 -3.31
CA GLN A 577 -23.83 4.02 -1.93
C GLN A 577 -22.96 4.85 -0.98
N LEU A 578 -21.71 5.12 -1.38
CA LEU A 578 -20.77 5.90 -0.57
C LEU A 578 -21.29 7.32 -0.30
N PHE A 579 -21.97 7.91 -1.29
CA PHE A 579 -22.49 9.27 -1.23
C PHE A 579 -24.02 9.34 -1.10
N HIS A 580 -24.69 8.29 -0.61
CA HIS A 580 -26.15 8.22 -0.60
C HIS A 580 -26.82 9.43 0.09
N GLN A 581 -26.29 9.90 1.22
CA GLN A 581 -26.78 11.11 1.90
C GLN A 581 -26.77 12.35 0.98
N TYR A 582 -25.75 12.49 0.14
CA TYR A 582 -25.67 13.58 -0.83
C TYR A 582 -26.64 13.39 -2.01
N VAL A 583 -26.87 12.14 -2.42
CA VAL A 583 -27.84 11.80 -3.46
C VAL A 583 -29.28 12.05 -2.98
N ASP A 584 -29.59 11.66 -1.75
CA ASP A 584 -30.90 11.82 -1.12
C ASP A 584 -31.26 13.29 -0.91
N LEU A 585 -30.24 14.13 -0.67
CA LEU A 585 -30.38 15.59 -0.62
C LEU A 585 -30.37 16.27 -2.00
N GLY A 586 -30.25 15.52 -3.09
CA GLY A 586 -30.22 16.05 -4.45
C GLY A 586 -28.95 16.84 -4.80
N ARG A 587 -27.90 16.74 -3.99
CA ARG A 587 -26.61 17.42 -4.25
C ARG A 587 -25.69 16.63 -5.16
N MET A 588 -25.87 15.32 -5.23
CA MET A 588 -25.24 14.44 -6.22
C MET A 588 -26.32 13.69 -6.99
N THR A 589 -26.06 13.34 -8.25
CA THR A 589 -26.99 12.56 -9.08
C THR A 589 -26.33 11.28 -9.55
N TYR A 590 -26.96 10.13 -9.31
CA TYR A 590 -26.51 8.86 -9.87
C TYR A 590 -27.10 8.63 -11.27
N CYS A 591 -26.25 8.38 -12.26
CA CYS A 591 -26.63 8.03 -13.63
C CYS A 591 -26.11 6.63 -13.96
N GLY A 592 -26.99 5.63 -13.83
CA GLY A 592 -26.67 4.23 -14.11
C GLY A 592 -26.65 3.85 -15.59
N THR A 593 -27.06 4.76 -16.48
CA THR A 593 -27.06 4.54 -17.93
C THR A 593 -26.44 5.70 -18.68
N LYS A 594 -26.00 5.44 -19.90
CA LYS A 594 -25.48 6.46 -20.81
C LYS A 594 -26.50 7.54 -21.12
N GLU A 595 -27.75 7.15 -21.33
CA GLU A 595 -28.85 8.06 -21.67
C GLU A 595 -29.16 8.99 -20.49
N SER A 596 -29.27 8.44 -19.28
CA SER A 596 -29.50 9.26 -18.07
C SER A 596 -28.34 10.22 -17.80
N LEU A 597 -27.09 9.80 -18.07
CA LEU A 597 -25.93 10.67 -17.99
C LEU A 597 -26.05 11.85 -18.97
N VAL A 598 -26.31 11.59 -20.25
CA VAL A 598 -26.43 12.64 -21.27
C VAL A 598 -27.56 13.61 -20.91
N ASP A 599 -28.73 13.09 -20.55
CA ASP A 599 -29.90 13.91 -20.17
C ASP A 599 -29.60 14.82 -18.97
N LYS A 600 -28.97 14.26 -17.94
CA LYS A 600 -28.58 15.02 -16.74
C LYS A 600 -27.59 16.15 -17.08
N ILE A 601 -26.54 15.85 -17.84
CA ILE A 601 -25.54 16.87 -18.22
C ILE A 601 -26.17 17.98 -19.06
N LEU A 602 -27.06 17.65 -20.00
CA LEU A 602 -27.77 18.65 -20.79
C LEU A 602 -28.72 19.51 -19.94
N ALA A 603 -29.37 18.93 -18.93
CA ALA A 603 -30.21 19.67 -18.00
C ALA A 603 -29.40 20.66 -17.16
N ASP A 604 -28.23 20.25 -16.66
CA ASP A 604 -27.34 21.14 -15.90
C ASP A 604 -26.73 22.24 -16.76
N TYR A 605 -26.32 21.92 -18.00
CA TYR A 605 -25.87 22.92 -18.97
C TYR A 605 -26.94 23.99 -19.22
N ARG A 606 -28.21 23.58 -19.41
CA ARG A 606 -29.32 24.54 -19.59
C ARG A 606 -29.53 25.41 -18.36
N SER A 607 -29.41 24.82 -17.18
CA SER A 607 -29.51 25.54 -15.90
C SER A 607 -28.40 26.58 -15.76
N TYR A 608 -27.17 26.23 -16.16
CA TYR A 608 -26.03 27.16 -16.19
C TYR A 608 -26.23 28.31 -17.19
N LYS A 609 -26.81 28.03 -18.36
CA LYS A 609 -27.07 29.06 -19.39
C LYS A 609 -28.21 30.01 -19.07
N ASP A 610 -29.05 29.69 -18.08
CA ASP A 610 -30.07 30.58 -17.56
C ASP A 610 -29.54 31.28 -16.29
N PRO A 611 -29.19 32.58 -16.35
CA PRO A 611 -28.59 33.28 -15.20
C PRO A 611 -29.49 33.29 -13.96
N ALA A 612 -30.81 33.31 -14.13
CA ALA A 612 -31.73 33.34 -13.00
C ALA A 612 -31.77 31.98 -12.30
N VAL A 613 -31.82 30.88 -13.07
CA VAL A 613 -31.77 29.52 -12.53
C VAL A 613 -30.41 29.24 -11.89
N TRP A 614 -29.32 29.61 -12.57
CA TRP A 614 -27.97 29.42 -12.05
C TRP A 614 -27.73 30.21 -10.75
N GLN A 615 -28.20 31.45 -10.65
CA GLN A 615 -28.08 32.24 -9.43
C GLN A 615 -28.81 31.60 -8.24
N VAL A 616 -30.02 31.07 -8.45
CA VAL A 616 -30.74 30.32 -7.40
C VAL A 616 -29.93 29.10 -6.98
N LYS A 617 -29.40 28.36 -7.95
CA LYS A 617 -28.59 27.16 -7.73
C LYS A 617 -27.30 27.46 -6.95
N CYS A 618 -26.60 28.56 -7.27
CA CYS A 618 -25.44 29.02 -6.49
C CYS A 618 -25.81 29.32 -5.04
N GLY A 619 -26.99 29.92 -4.79
CA GLY A 619 -27.50 30.14 -3.43
C GLY A 619 -27.75 28.84 -2.68
N GLU A 620 -28.30 27.82 -3.35
CA GLU A 620 -28.46 26.47 -2.78
C GLU A 620 -27.11 25.81 -2.47
N PHE A 621 -26.12 25.97 -3.36
CA PHE A 621 -24.76 25.45 -3.17
C PHE A 621 -24.09 26.07 -1.96
N GLU A 622 -24.15 27.40 -1.84
CA GLU A 622 -23.59 28.13 -0.70
C GLU A 622 -24.26 27.73 0.62
N ALA A 623 -25.59 27.65 0.64
CA ALA A 623 -26.35 27.22 1.81
C ALA A 623 -25.95 25.81 2.24
N PHE A 624 -25.87 24.87 1.30
CA PHE A 624 -25.44 23.50 1.56
C PHE A 624 -24.01 23.44 2.12
N ARG A 625 -23.06 24.14 1.50
CA ARG A 625 -21.66 24.18 1.95
C ARG A 625 -21.57 24.73 3.37
N LYS A 626 -22.27 25.82 3.67
CA LYS A 626 -22.31 26.42 5.02
C LYS A 626 -22.95 25.51 6.05
N GLU A 627 -23.98 24.76 5.66
CA GLU A 627 -24.67 23.88 6.58
C GLU A 627 -23.89 22.60 6.86
N HIS A 628 -23.25 21.99 5.85
CA HIS A 628 -22.73 20.63 5.96
C HIS A 628 -21.21 20.50 5.85
N LEU A 629 -20.51 21.45 5.24
CA LEU A 629 -19.09 21.32 4.88
C LEU A 629 -18.16 22.36 5.57
N SER A 630 -18.68 23.49 6.05
CA SER A 630 -17.87 24.68 6.37
C SER A 630 -17.26 24.73 7.78
N GLU A 631 -16.43 23.75 8.13
CA GLU A 631 -15.58 23.85 9.33
C GLU A 631 -14.11 24.05 8.93
N THR A 632 -13.34 24.69 9.80
CA THR A 632 -11.90 24.86 9.58
C THR A 632 -11.12 23.94 10.51
N PRO A 633 -9.89 23.57 10.14
CA PRO A 633 -9.00 22.83 11.03
C PRO A 633 -8.79 23.50 12.40
N GLU A 634 -8.80 24.83 12.47
CA GLU A 634 -8.66 25.56 13.72
C GLU A 634 -9.90 25.46 14.61
N SER A 635 -11.13 25.53 14.07
CA SER A 635 -12.35 25.35 14.87
C SER A 635 -12.41 23.94 15.46
N ALA A 636 -12.04 22.94 14.66
CA ALA A 636 -11.93 21.54 15.09
C ALA A 636 -10.92 21.33 16.23
N VAL A 637 -9.77 22.01 16.20
CA VAL A 637 -8.77 21.96 17.28
C VAL A 637 -9.34 22.50 18.60
N GLU A 638 -10.09 23.60 18.55
CA GLU A 638 -10.71 24.17 19.76
C GLU A 638 -11.84 23.27 20.29
N GLU A 639 -12.64 22.64 19.42
CA GLU A 639 -13.62 21.61 19.82
C GLU A 639 -12.93 20.43 20.52
N ILE A 640 -11.82 19.95 19.97
CA ILE A 640 -11.01 18.86 20.56
C ILE A 640 -10.47 19.27 21.93
N ARG A 641 -9.98 20.51 22.10
CA ARG A 641 -9.49 21.00 23.40
C ARG A 641 -10.58 21.06 24.45
N MET A 642 -11.76 21.55 24.08
CA MET A 642 -12.91 21.63 24.98
C MET A 642 -13.42 20.23 25.38
N ASP A 643 -13.60 19.33 24.41
CA ASP A 643 -14.01 17.94 24.68
C ASP A 643 -12.95 17.20 25.49
N TRP A 644 -11.68 17.46 25.19
CA TRP A 644 -10.55 16.99 25.99
C TRP A 644 -10.79 17.40 27.43
N GLU A 645 -10.77 18.68 27.78
CA GLU A 645 -10.89 19.13 29.18
C GLU A 645 -12.10 18.52 29.93
N GLN A 646 -13.23 18.34 29.27
CA GLN A 646 -14.44 17.74 29.85
C GLN A 646 -14.28 16.24 30.18
N LYS A 647 -13.48 15.48 29.42
CA LYS A 647 -13.30 14.03 29.57
C LYS A 647 -12.10 13.62 30.44
N ASN A 648 -11.53 14.52 31.23
CA ASN A 648 -10.26 14.26 31.92
C ASN A 648 -10.28 13.05 32.89
N GLU A 649 -11.35 12.90 33.67
CA GLU A 649 -11.51 11.76 34.60
C GLU A 649 -11.57 10.42 33.86
N TYR A 650 -12.44 10.35 32.85
CA TYR A 650 -12.60 9.19 32.00
C TYR A 650 -11.25 8.73 31.41
N ARG A 651 -10.48 9.68 30.89
CA ARG A 651 -9.19 9.41 30.26
C ARG A 651 -8.13 8.97 31.27
N SER A 652 -8.15 9.51 32.47
CA SER A 652 -7.31 9.04 33.57
C SER A 652 -7.59 7.56 33.90
N ASN A 653 -8.85 7.13 33.81
CA ASN A 653 -9.22 5.72 33.97
C ASN A 653 -8.73 4.86 32.79
N VAL A 654 -8.87 5.33 31.55
CA VAL A 654 -8.31 4.63 30.37
C VAL A 654 -6.79 4.50 30.47
N ALA A 655 -6.09 5.55 30.86
CA ALA A 655 -4.64 5.55 31.00
C ALA A 655 -4.16 4.57 32.08
N ARG A 656 -4.85 4.53 33.23
CA ARG A 656 -4.61 3.56 34.29
C ARG A 656 -4.83 2.13 33.77
N ASN A 657 -6.00 1.87 33.18
CA ASN A 657 -6.34 0.55 32.63
C ASN A 657 -5.35 0.09 31.56
N CYS A 658 -4.89 1.00 30.69
CA CYS A 658 -3.91 0.71 29.65
C CYS A 658 -2.52 0.43 30.25
N SER A 659 -2.10 1.19 31.26
CA SER A 659 -0.83 1.01 31.95
C SER A 659 -0.77 -0.30 32.74
N ASP A 660 -1.90 -0.73 33.29
CA ASP A 660 -2.05 -1.98 34.04
C ASP A 660 -2.15 -3.22 33.13
N MET A 661 -2.26 -3.04 31.80
CA MET A 661 -2.29 -4.18 30.89
C MET A 661 -0.96 -4.96 30.96
N PRO A 662 -1.00 -6.30 31.00
CA PRO A 662 0.22 -7.11 31.01
C PRO A 662 1.20 -6.75 29.89
N ILE A 663 0.66 -6.41 28.72
CA ILE A 663 1.43 -5.95 27.56
C ILE A 663 2.21 -4.64 27.82
N MET A 664 1.71 -3.76 28.68
CA MET A 664 2.39 -2.51 29.05
C MET A 664 3.27 -2.65 30.30
N SER A 665 3.06 -3.67 31.14
CA SER A 665 3.79 -3.84 32.41
C SER A 665 5.25 -4.28 32.26
N VAL A 666 5.64 -4.83 31.10
CA VAL A 666 7.00 -5.30 30.84
C VAL A 666 7.72 -4.24 30.02
N PRO A 667 8.59 -3.41 30.65
CA PRO A 667 9.41 -2.48 29.89
C PRO A 667 10.35 -3.31 28.98
N LEU A 668 10.20 -3.14 27.67
CA LEU A 668 11.25 -3.55 26.75
C LEU A 668 12.47 -2.68 27.11
N SER A 669 13.50 -3.27 27.69
CA SER A 669 14.71 -2.50 27.99
C SER A 669 15.39 -2.13 26.67
N ILE A 670 15.04 -0.95 26.14
CA ILE A 670 15.61 -0.41 24.89
C ILE A 670 17.14 -0.31 25.00
N GLN A 671 17.67 -0.15 26.23
CA GLN A 671 19.11 -0.15 26.53
C GLN A 671 19.84 -1.42 26.08
N LYS A 672 19.17 -2.58 25.95
CA LYS A 672 19.83 -3.81 25.42
C LYS A 672 19.86 -3.90 23.90
N CYS A 673 19.10 -3.06 23.20
CA CYS A 673 19.12 -3.01 21.74
C CYS A 673 20.18 -2.07 21.17
N ALA A 674 20.91 -1.32 22.01
CA ALA A 674 21.94 -0.39 21.58
C ALA A 674 23.21 -0.51 22.44
N GLU A 675 23.99 -1.53 22.14
CA GLU A 675 25.37 -1.31 21.70
C GLU A 675 25.52 -2.16 20.44
N ASN A 676 25.91 -1.54 19.31
CA ASN A 676 26.53 -2.30 18.23
C ASN A 676 27.85 -2.85 18.81
N ARG A 677 27.80 -3.93 19.58
CA ARG A 677 29.00 -4.60 20.12
C ARG A 677 29.94 -5.06 19.00
N TYR A 678 29.46 -5.05 17.76
CA TYR A 678 30.14 -5.52 16.57
C TYR A 678 31.16 -4.54 15.97
N LEU A 679 31.11 -3.25 16.31
CA LEU A 679 32.01 -2.22 15.78
C LEU A 679 32.47 -1.31 16.92
N LYS A 680 33.70 -1.54 17.39
CA LYS A 680 34.36 -0.63 18.32
C LYS A 680 35.24 0.32 17.52
N ASP A 681 34.84 1.59 17.46
CA ASP A 681 35.68 2.66 16.89
C ASP A 681 36.80 2.95 17.89
N VAL A 682 38.05 2.80 17.45
CA VAL A 682 39.22 3.07 18.28
C VAL A 682 40.02 4.15 17.56
N ASP A 683 39.86 5.40 18.01
CA ASP A 683 40.67 6.49 17.50
C ASP A 683 42.14 6.27 17.90
N ARG A 684 43.02 6.18 16.90
CA ARG A 684 44.47 6.23 17.09
C ARG A 684 45.06 7.28 16.16
N THR A 685 45.58 8.36 16.75
CA THR A 685 46.35 9.36 16.03
C THR A 685 47.81 8.92 15.92
N SER A 686 48.23 8.41 14.75
CA SER A 686 49.66 8.36 14.38
C SER A 686 49.89 8.14 12.88
N GLY A 687 50.72 9.00 12.25
CA GLY A 687 51.26 8.85 10.89
C GLY A 687 50.64 9.75 9.82
N ASP A 688 51.30 9.87 8.65
CA ASP A 688 51.16 10.84 7.53
C ASP A 688 49.75 11.04 6.90
N PHE A 689 48.68 10.52 7.50
CA PHE A 689 47.30 10.82 7.13
C PHE A 689 46.63 11.60 8.27
N SER A 690 45.92 12.68 7.96
CA SER A 690 45.38 13.60 8.98
C SER A 690 44.41 12.94 9.97
N ILE A 691 43.74 11.84 9.60
CA ILE A 691 42.86 11.04 10.47
C ILE A 691 42.89 9.58 10.00
N ARG A 692 43.12 8.63 10.93
CA ARG A 692 43.03 7.19 10.69
C ARG A 692 42.03 6.59 11.67
N ARG A 693 41.05 5.83 11.19
CA ARG A 693 40.06 5.16 12.05
C ARG A 693 40.19 3.66 11.97
N THR A 694 40.25 3.03 13.13
CA THR A 694 40.31 1.58 13.25
C THR A 694 38.98 1.05 13.75
N PHE A 695 38.37 0.16 12.96
CA PHE A 695 37.16 -0.55 13.34
C PHE A 695 37.51 -2.00 13.70
N LEU A 696 37.31 -2.35 14.97
CA LEU A 696 37.40 -3.73 15.43
C LEU A 696 36.06 -4.44 15.15
N ILE A 697 36.11 -5.55 14.42
CA ILE A 697 34.96 -6.35 14.03
C ILE A 697 34.91 -7.59 14.94
N ASP A 698 33.79 -7.75 15.63
CA ASP A 698 33.55 -8.82 16.60
C ASP A 698 33.73 -10.21 15.97
N GLU A 699 34.48 -11.06 16.67
CA GLU A 699 34.84 -12.42 16.26
C GLU A 699 33.63 -13.37 16.13
N ASN A 700 32.50 -13.03 16.74
CA ASN A 700 31.26 -13.81 16.67
C ASN A 700 30.31 -13.32 15.56
N LEU A 701 30.74 -12.35 14.75
CA LEU A 701 29.92 -11.81 13.68
C LEU A 701 29.93 -12.79 12.50
N PRO A 702 28.78 -13.34 12.06
CA PRO A 702 28.76 -14.29 10.95
C PRO A 702 29.20 -13.61 9.66
N ILE A 703 30.29 -14.10 9.08
CA ILE A 703 30.94 -13.48 7.92
C ILE A 703 30.29 -14.02 6.66
N ASN A 704 29.40 -13.22 6.09
CA ASN A 704 28.80 -13.47 4.78
C ASN A 704 28.68 -12.15 4.01
N ARG A 705 28.42 -12.24 2.71
CA ARG A 705 28.37 -11.09 1.80
C ARG A 705 27.45 -9.96 2.28
N ASN A 706 26.28 -10.29 2.86
CA ASN A 706 25.35 -9.29 3.39
C ASN A 706 25.89 -8.58 4.63
N THR A 707 26.51 -9.32 5.56
CA THR A 707 27.13 -8.75 6.75
C THR A 707 28.31 -7.84 6.37
N LEU A 708 29.18 -8.30 5.47
CA LEU A 708 30.34 -7.54 5.00
C LEU A 708 29.94 -6.28 4.24
N ALA A 709 28.90 -6.32 3.40
CA ALA A 709 28.38 -5.15 2.71
C ALA A 709 27.85 -4.09 3.68
N ARG A 710 27.21 -4.51 4.79
CA ARG A 710 26.76 -3.59 5.84
C ARG A 710 27.93 -2.96 6.61
N ILE A 711 28.99 -3.72 6.88
CA ILE A 711 30.22 -3.18 7.48
C ILE A 711 30.83 -2.16 6.53
N PHE A 712 31.00 -2.50 5.25
CA PHE A 712 31.52 -1.61 4.21
C PHE A 712 30.75 -0.30 4.14
N TYR A 713 29.41 -0.38 4.07
CA TYR A 713 28.57 0.81 4.00
C TYR A 713 28.75 1.70 5.23
N LYS A 714 28.80 1.12 6.43
CA LYS A 714 28.95 1.89 7.68
C LYS A 714 30.35 2.49 7.85
N THR A 715 31.40 1.74 7.54
CA THR A 715 32.79 2.17 7.80
C THR A 715 33.32 3.02 6.66
N VAL A 716 33.13 2.59 5.41
CA VAL A 716 33.70 3.24 4.22
C VAL A 716 32.85 4.41 3.74
N LEU A 717 31.53 4.29 3.66
CA LEU A 717 30.69 5.42 3.21
C LEU A 717 30.40 6.43 4.34
N GLY A 718 30.48 6.00 5.61
CA GLY A 718 30.24 6.84 6.78
C GLY A 718 31.43 7.70 7.24
N THR A 719 32.59 7.59 6.59
CA THR A 719 33.81 8.35 6.92
C THR A 719 34.22 9.26 5.77
N ASP A 720 34.90 10.37 6.08
CA ASP A 720 35.39 11.32 5.06
C ASP A 720 36.40 10.65 4.12
N SER A 721 36.40 11.04 2.84
CA SER A 721 37.22 10.42 1.79
C SER A 721 38.73 10.55 2.00
N LYS A 722 39.17 11.44 2.89
CA LYS A 722 40.58 11.60 3.28
C LYS A 722 41.01 10.72 4.46
N THR A 723 40.07 9.98 5.07
CA THR A 723 40.33 9.13 6.24
C THR A 723 40.79 7.75 5.77
N ALA A 724 41.98 7.32 6.22
CA ALA A 724 42.42 5.94 6.05
C ALA A 724 41.70 5.03 7.05
N LEU A 725 41.25 3.86 6.60
CA LEU A 725 40.46 2.95 7.42
C LEU A 725 41.22 1.66 7.68
N ASP A 726 41.31 1.25 8.93
CA ASP A 726 41.80 -0.08 9.29
C ASP A 726 40.63 -0.92 9.80
N LEU A 727 40.35 -2.03 9.13
CA LEU A 727 39.31 -2.99 9.54
C LEU A 727 39.99 -4.23 10.10
N VAL A 728 39.77 -4.52 11.38
CA VAL A 728 40.40 -5.66 12.06
C VAL A 728 39.33 -6.70 12.33
N PHE A 729 39.42 -7.84 11.64
CA PHE A 729 38.59 -9.01 11.85
C PHE A 729 39.36 -10.01 12.73
N HIS A 730 38.81 -10.36 13.89
CA HIS A 730 39.38 -11.37 14.78
C HIS A 730 38.65 -12.71 14.62
N GLY A 731 39.36 -13.83 14.81
CA GLY A 731 38.77 -15.16 14.95
C GLY A 731 38.89 -16.07 13.71
N SER A 732 38.70 -17.38 13.93
CA SER A 732 38.87 -18.42 12.90
C SER A 732 37.83 -18.36 11.78
N GLU A 733 36.64 -17.81 12.05
CA GLU A 733 35.60 -17.59 11.05
C GLU A 733 36.00 -16.51 10.03
N ALA A 734 36.74 -15.47 10.45
CA ALA A 734 37.28 -14.45 9.56
C ALA A 734 38.42 -14.96 8.68
N ALA A 735 39.29 -15.80 9.23
CA ALA A 735 40.35 -16.44 8.47
C ALA A 735 39.78 -17.31 7.32
N THR A 736 38.73 -18.07 7.61
CA THR A 736 38.06 -18.94 6.63
C THR A 736 37.31 -18.17 5.54
N HIS A 737 36.93 -16.91 5.80
CA HIS A 737 36.20 -16.05 4.85
C HIS A 737 37.07 -14.89 4.32
N SER A 738 38.40 -14.97 4.49
CA SER A 738 39.34 -13.91 4.11
C SER A 738 39.24 -13.49 2.64
N GLY A 739 38.99 -14.45 1.73
CA GLY A 739 38.76 -14.16 0.31
C GLY A 739 37.54 -13.27 0.06
N ASP A 740 36.42 -13.54 0.73
CA ASP A 740 35.18 -12.75 0.58
C ASP A 740 35.33 -11.35 1.19
N ILE A 741 36.03 -11.26 2.33
CA ILE A 741 36.35 -9.99 3.00
C ILE A 741 37.23 -9.12 2.09
N LEU A 742 38.31 -9.69 1.57
CA LEU A 742 39.24 -8.95 0.71
C LEU A 742 38.56 -8.52 -0.59
N THR A 743 37.81 -9.42 -1.24
CA THR A 743 37.14 -9.15 -2.51
C THR A 743 36.14 -8.00 -2.39
N LEU A 744 35.33 -7.96 -1.32
CA LEU A 744 34.32 -6.93 -1.16
C LEU A 744 34.91 -5.54 -0.87
N PHE A 745 35.98 -5.46 -0.09
CA PHE A 745 36.54 -4.18 0.35
C PHE A 745 37.62 -3.63 -0.60
N TYR A 746 38.40 -4.49 -1.26
CA TYR A 746 39.36 -4.05 -2.28
C TYR A 746 38.70 -3.72 -3.62
N GLY A 747 37.53 -4.28 -3.93
CA GLY A 747 36.82 -4.04 -5.20
C GLY A 747 36.01 -2.74 -5.27
N MET A 748 35.76 -2.06 -4.13
CA MET A 748 34.68 -1.06 -4.06
C MET A 748 35.08 0.32 -3.53
N SER A 749 36.34 0.56 -3.14
CA SER A 749 36.75 1.87 -2.61
C SER A 749 37.97 2.43 -3.32
N GLY A 750 37.88 3.66 -3.84
CA GLY A 750 39.04 4.47 -4.23
C GLY A 750 39.82 5.01 -3.03
N ARG A 751 39.77 4.32 -1.88
CA ARG A 751 40.31 4.76 -0.58
C ARG A 751 41.37 3.77 -0.08
N SER A 752 42.26 4.23 0.80
CA SER A 752 43.18 3.35 1.50
C SER A 752 42.44 2.65 2.65
N VAL A 753 42.05 1.40 2.41
CA VAL A 753 41.45 0.51 3.41
C VAL A 753 42.44 -0.61 3.70
N ASN A 754 42.98 -0.66 4.92
CA ASN A 754 43.79 -1.78 5.38
C ASN A 754 42.88 -2.78 6.08
N ILE A 755 43.01 -4.05 5.72
CA ILE A 755 42.25 -5.13 6.34
C ILE A 755 43.22 -6.03 7.08
N HIS A 756 43.02 -6.15 8.38
CA HIS A 756 43.76 -7.05 9.24
C HIS A 756 42.84 -8.24 9.57
N ILE A 757 43.28 -9.45 9.25
CA ILE A 757 42.55 -10.67 9.58
C ILE A 757 43.46 -11.46 10.51
N ASP A 758 43.11 -11.47 11.79
CA ASP A 758 43.94 -12.06 12.83
C ASP A 758 43.52 -13.52 13.04
N ALA A 759 44.23 -14.44 12.38
CA ALA A 759 44.14 -15.86 12.65
C ALA A 759 45.05 -16.18 13.84
N LEU A 760 44.48 -16.73 14.91
CA LEU A 760 45.23 -17.19 16.09
C LEU A 760 46.48 -17.99 15.68
N GLY A 761 47.65 -17.39 15.89
CA GLY A 761 48.94 -18.05 16.09
C GLY A 761 49.63 -18.65 14.86
N SER A 762 50.39 -17.84 14.12
CA SER A 762 51.78 -18.12 13.72
C SER A 762 52.26 -17.11 12.68
N ILE A 763 53.13 -16.17 13.08
CA ILE A 763 54.02 -15.48 12.14
C ILE A 763 55.39 -16.14 12.33
N GLU A 764 55.69 -17.15 11.51
CA GLU A 764 57.06 -17.52 11.15
C GLU A 764 57.06 -18.02 9.70
N THR A 765 57.72 -17.24 8.85
CA THR A 765 58.25 -17.49 7.49
C THR A 765 57.89 -18.82 6.77
N ALA A 766 57.17 -18.72 5.65
CA ALA A 766 57.34 -19.63 4.52
C ALA A 766 57.10 -18.92 3.17
N SER A 767 58.01 -19.18 2.25
CA SER A 767 58.22 -18.52 0.96
C SER A 767 57.22 -18.88 -0.14
N ARG A 768 57.05 -17.96 -1.09
CA ARG A 768 56.45 -18.16 -2.42
C ARG A 768 57.13 -19.32 -3.18
N SER A 769 56.52 -20.51 -3.26
CA SER A 769 56.74 -21.46 -4.39
C SER A 769 55.85 -22.72 -4.45
N GLU A 770 54.84 -22.93 -3.61
CA GLU A 770 54.12 -24.24 -3.55
C GLU A 770 52.62 -24.23 -3.84
N SER A 771 52.02 -23.08 -4.18
CA SER A 771 50.60 -22.99 -4.57
C SER A 771 50.30 -23.44 -6.01
N ASP A 772 51.32 -23.56 -6.88
CA ASP A 772 51.12 -23.91 -8.30
C ASP A 772 51.16 -25.42 -8.60
N LYS A 773 51.39 -26.28 -7.60
CA LYS A 773 51.51 -27.74 -7.82
C LYS A 773 50.36 -28.60 -7.30
N VAL A 774 49.38 -28.02 -6.59
CA VAL A 774 48.24 -28.78 -6.03
C VAL A 774 46.99 -28.73 -6.93
N LEU A 775 46.97 -27.91 -7.99
CA LEU A 775 45.80 -27.77 -8.89
C LEU A 775 45.81 -28.67 -10.14
N ARG A 776 46.73 -29.65 -10.26
CA ARG A 776 46.83 -30.50 -11.47
C ARG A 776 46.46 -31.97 -11.29
N LYS A 777 45.80 -32.37 -10.20
CA LYS A 777 45.37 -33.77 -10.05
C LYS A 777 44.18 -33.94 -9.12
N LEU A 778 42.97 -33.67 -9.63
CA LEU A 778 41.72 -34.19 -9.10
C LEU A 778 40.88 -34.69 -10.28
N ASP A 779 40.63 -36.00 -10.28
CA ASP A 779 40.06 -36.81 -11.36
C ASP A 779 38.61 -36.44 -11.69
N ILE A 780 38.33 -36.20 -12.98
CA ILE A 780 37.00 -35.90 -13.56
C ILE A 780 36.23 -37.18 -13.96
N GLU A 781 36.81 -38.37 -13.76
CA GLU A 781 36.25 -39.65 -14.25
C GLU A 781 35.03 -40.19 -13.47
N ALA A 782 34.51 -39.50 -12.46
CA ALA A 782 33.37 -39.97 -11.67
C ALA A 782 31.97 -39.59 -12.19
N LEU A 783 31.86 -38.99 -13.38
CA LEU A 783 30.56 -38.56 -13.95
C LEU A 783 29.96 -39.51 -14.99
N ALA A 784 30.64 -40.61 -15.34
CA ALA A 784 30.21 -41.51 -16.41
C ALA A 784 29.86 -42.92 -15.91
N LEU A 785 28.80 -43.08 -15.10
CA LEU A 785 28.05 -44.35 -15.04
C LEU A 785 26.56 -44.10 -14.74
N PRO A 786 25.62 -44.72 -15.49
CA PRO A 786 24.20 -44.70 -15.16
C PRO A 786 23.94 -45.60 -13.95
N GLY A 787 23.50 -45.02 -12.82
CA GLY A 787 22.84 -45.77 -11.74
C GLY A 787 23.51 -45.85 -10.35
N ALA A 788 24.44 -44.95 -10.00
CA ALA A 788 25.00 -44.91 -8.64
C ALA A 788 24.39 -43.80 -7.78
N ASP A 789 23.76 -44.18 -6.65
CA ASP A 789 23.41 -43.31 -5.53
C ASP A 789 24.69 -42.71 -4.92
N ALA A 790 24.85 -41.38 -4.94
CA ALA A 790 26.00 -40.70 -4.37
C ALA A 790 25.57 -39.64 -3.34
N LYS A 791 25.57 -40.06 -2.06
CA LYS A 791 25.86 -39.15 -0.95
C LYS A 791 27.35 -38.76 -1.01
N SER A 792 27.58 -37.44 -0.96
CA SER A 792 28.85 -36.72 -0.75
C SER A 792 30.00 -36.94 -1.75
N ILE A 793 30.37 -35.89 -2.47
CA ILE A 793 31.56 -35.05 -2.19
C ILE A 793 31.41 -33.70 -2.94
N THR A 794 31.81 -32.64 -2.25
CA THR A 794 31.71 -31.22 -2.59
C THR A 794 32.93 -30.77 -3.37
N GLY A 795 32.75 -30.23 -4.58
CA GLY A 795 33.88 -29.69 -5.35
C GLY A 795 33.61 -29.18 -6.77
N LEU A 796 32.35 -29.02 -7.19
CA LEU A 796 31.97 -28.20 -8.35
C LEU A 796 30.48 -27.88 -8.17
N LYS A 797 30.16 -26.64 -7.78
CA LYS A 797 28.77 -26.21 -7.66
C LYS A 797 28.38 -25.64 -9.03
N VAL A 798 27.79 -26.48 -9.89
CA VAL A 798 26.92 -25.95 -10.94
C VAL A 798 25.86 -25.16 -10.17
N ILE A 799 25.94 -23.83 -10.20
CA ILE A 799 24.89 -23.00 -9.64
C ILE A 799 23.72 -23.20 -10.59
N SER A 800 22.86 -24.17 -10.26
CA SER A 800 21.52 -24.18 -10.83
C SER A 800 20.96 -22.79 -10.57
N ALA A 801 20.58 -22.06 -11.63
CA ALA A 801 19.78 -20.85 -11.48
C ALA A 801 18.67 -21.14 -10.46
N SER A 802 18.31 -20.16 -9.61
CA SER A 802 17.30 -20.38 -8.58
C SER A 802 16.08 -21.07 -9.22
N ASN A 803 15.46 -22.01 -8.49
CA ASN A 803 14.30 -22.74 -9.00
C ASN A 803 13.23 -21.77 -9.56
N ASP A 804 13.18 -20.54 -9.04
CA ASP A 804 12.28 -19.48 -9.53
C ASP A 804 12.65 -18.95 -10.91
N VAL A 805 13.93 -18.70 -11.21
CA VAL A 805 14.36 -18.28 -12.56
C VAL A 805 14.14 -19.39 -13.57
N LEU A 806 14.54 -20.63 -13.26
CA LEU A 806 14.29 -21.77 -14.15
C LEU A 806 12.79 -22.06 -14.33
N THR A 807 11.98 -21.88 -13.29
CA THR A 807 10.51 -22.06 -13.38
C THR A 807 9.85 -20.93 -14.16
N GLN A 808 10.30 -19.68 -14.01
CA GLN A 808 9.80 -18.54 -14.78
C GLN A 808 10.19 -18.67 -16.25
N THR A 809 11.45 -18.99 -16.55
CA THR A 809 11.91 -19.22 -17.92
C THR A 809 11.17 -20.40 -18.55
N LYS A 810 11.03 -21.55 -17.88
CA LYS A 810 10.27 -22.70 -18.42
C LYS A 810 8.77 -22.39 -18.61
N ARG A 811 8.12 -21.68 -17.69
CA ARG A 811 6.72 -21.26 -17.84
C ARG A 811 6.54 -20.27 -18.98
N TRP A 812 7.46 -19.34 -19.13
CA TRP A 812 7.44 -18.35 -20.21
C TRP A 812 7.67 -19.02 -21.57
N LEU A 813 8.69 -19.88 -21.69
CA LEU A 813 8.97 -20.67 -22.90
C LEU A 813 7.76 -21.55 -23.29
N GLY A 814 7.17 -22.26 -22.32
CA GLY A 814 5.96 -23.05 -22.53
C GLY A 814 4.75 -22.20 -22.96
N SER A 815 4.63 -20.96 -22.46
CA SER A 815 3.57 -20.04 -22.86
C SER A 815 3.71 -19.48 -24.29
N LYS A 816 4.90 -19.61 -24.89
CA LYS A 816 5.22 -19.15 -26.24
C LYS A 816 5.31 -20.28 -27.27
N GLY A 817 5.07 -21.53 -26.86
CA GLY A 817 5.12 -22.71 -27.74
C GLY A 817 6.53 -23.09 -28.18
N LEU A 818 7.56 -22.68 -27.42
CA LEU A 818 8.97 -22.89 -27.76
C LEU A 818 9.48 -24.25 -27.23
N ASP A 819 10.37 -24.90 -28.01
CA ASP A 819 10.80 -26.30 -27.83
C ASP A 819 11.67 -26.55 -26.57
N GLU A 820 11.57 -27.75 -25.98
CA GLU A 820 12.19 -28.13 -24.69
C GLU A 820 13.71 -28.37 -24.74
N ASN A 821 14.34 -28.20 -25.91
CA ASN A 821 15.73 -28.61 -26.18
C ASN A 821 16.79 -27.52 -25.93
N LEU A 822 16.43 -26.35 -25.40
CA LEU A 822 17.37 -25.26 -25.07
C LEU A 822 17.92 -25.40 -23.64
N VAL A 823 19.25 -25.41 -23.50
CA VAL A 823 19.94 -25.42 -22.19
C VAL A 823 20.55 -24.05 -21.92
N VAL A 824 20.10 -23.35 -20.88
CA VAL A 824 20.69 -22.07 -20.46
C VAL A 824 21.64 -22.30 -19.29
N VAL A 825 22.90 -21.93 -19.44
CA VAL A 825 23.93 -22.01 -18.39
C VAL A 825 24.34 -20.60 -18.01
N THR A 826 24.13 -20.22 -16.74
CA THR A 826 24.48 -18.89 -16.24
C THR A 826 25.68 -18.96 -15.33
N PHE A 827 26.67 -18.12 -15.58
CA PHE A 827 27.89 -17.99 -14.80
C PHE A 827 27.74 -16.85 -13.79
N GLY A 828 28.28 -17.03 -12.58
CA GLY A 828 28.34 -15.97 -11.58
C GLY A 828 29.53 -15.04 -11.84
N ASP A 829 29.42 -13.78 -11.42
CA ASP A 829 30.41 -12.69 -11.66
C ASP A 829 31.81 -12.93 -11.08
N SER A 830 32.05 -14.05 -10.39
CA SER A 830 33.27 -14.34 -9.62
C SER A 830 34.19 -15.39 -10.25
N LEU A 831 33.93 -15.86 -11.48
CA LEU A 831 34.82 -16.81 -12.16
C LEU A 831 36.07 -16.11 -12.69
N ASN A 832 37.24 -16.71 -12.45
CA ASN A 832 38.48 -16.26 -13.08
C ASN A 832 38.70 -16.94 -14.45
N ASN A 833 39.64 -16.40 -15.23
CA ASN A 833 39.88 -16.81 -16.61
C ASN A 833 40.16 -18.31 -16.77
N ALA A 834 40.98 -18.89 -15.89
CA ALA A 834 41.33 -20.31 -15.96
C ALA A 834 40.13 -21.22 -15.67
N GLN A 835 39.22 -20.78 -14.79
CA GLN A 835 37.99 -21.52 -14.48
C GLN A 835 36.98 -21.44 -15.61
N ALA A 836 36.83 -20.26 -16.23
CA ALA A 836 35.97 -20.07 -17.39
C ALA A 836 36.42 -20.94 -18.58
N GLU A 837 37.72 -20.90 -18.89
CA GLU A 837 38.31 -21.68 -19.98
C GLU A 837 38.18 -23.19 -19.73
N SER A 838 38.43 -23.64 -18.50
CA SER A 838 38.27 -25.06 -18.15
C SER A 838 36.82 -25.57 -18.26
N ILE A 839 35.82 -24.71 -18.07
CA ILE A 839 34.40 -25.08 -18.23
C ILE A 839 34.03 -25.13 -19.72
N LEU A 840 34.44 -24.11 -20.49
CA LEU A 840 34.17 -24.00 -21.92
C LEU A 840 34.82 -25.12 -22.73
N CYS A 841 36.01 -25.55 -22.31
CA CYS A 841 36.75 -26.66 -22.91
C CYS A 841 36.43 -28.02 -22.27
N SER A 842 35.44 -28.10 -21.38
CA SER A 842 35.08 -29.38 -20.77
C SER A 842 34.38 -30.29 -21.77
N ASP A 843 34.80 -31.56 -21.83
CA ASP A 843 34.18 -32.58 -22.70
C ASP A 843 32.67 -32.68 -22.48
N CYS A 844 32.20 -32.42 -21.26
CA CYS A 844 30.79 -32.41 -20.90
C CYS A 844 30.00 -31.29 -21.60
N LEU A 845 30.54 -30.06 -21.64
CA LEU A 845 29.87 -28.96 -22.33
C LEU A 845 29.86 -29.20 -23.85
N VAL A 846 30.95 -29.77 -24.38
CA VAL A 846 31.07 -30.18 -25.79
C VAL A 846 30.05 -31.27 -26.15
N GLU A 847 29.87 -32.26 -25.29
CA GLU A 847 28.89 -33.35 -25.47
C GLU A 847 27.45 -32.84 -25.39
N ILE A 848 27.13 -31.95 -24.46
CA ILE A 848 25.80 -31.30 -24.39
C ILE A 848 25.56 -30.47 -25.66
N ALA A 849 26.56 -29.70 -26.10
CA ALA A 849 26.50 -28.86 -27.30
C ALA A 849 26.40 -29.69 -28.60
N ALA A 850 26.77 -30.97 -28.57
CA ALA A 850 26.60 -31.88 -29.70
C ALA A 850 25.15 -32.35 -29.89
N HIS A 851 24.31 -32.24 -28.86
CA HIS A 851 22.96 -32.77 -28.84
C HIS A 851 21.87 -31.74 -28.55
N ARG A 852 22.22 -30.54 -28.06
CA ARG A 852 21.30 -29.49 -27.65
C ARG A 852 21.86 -28.11 -27.97
N ASN A 853 20.97 -27.14 -28.18
CA ASN A 853 21.35 -25.74 -28.26
C ASN A 853 21.64 -25.22 -26.85
N ILE A 854 22.80 -24.63 -26.65
CA ILE A 854 23.25 -24.05 -25.38
C ILE A 854 23.31 -22.53 -25.50
N LEU A 855 22.72 -21.85 -24.51
CA LEU A 855 22.88 -20.41 -24.28
C LEU A 855 23.71 -20.20 -23.02
N LEU A 856 24.90 -19.61 -23.16
CA LEU A 856 25.77 -19.25 -22.04
C LEU A 856 25.56 -17.79 -21.66
N ASN A 857 25.25 -17.49 -20.41
CA ASN A 857 25.02 -16.13 -19.90
C ASN A 857 26.08 -15.79 -18.83
N GLY A 858 26.91 -14.77 -19.06
CA GLY A 858 27.99 -14.38 -18.15
C GLY A 858 28.33 -12.88 -18.19
N SER A 859 29.22 -12.43 -17.30
CA SER A 859 29.68 -11.03 -17.27
C SER A 859 30.65 -10.71 -18.43
N ARG A 860 30.79 -9.43 -18.80
CA ARG A 860 31.64 -8.99 -19.93
C ARG A 860 33.09 -9.50 -19.91
N HIS A 861 33.70 -9.60 -18.72
CA HIS A 861 35.06 -10.13 -18.58
C HIS A 861 35.21 -11.61 -18.98
N PHE A 862 34.11 -12.37 -18.96
CA PHE A 862 34.06 -13.75 -19.45
C PHE A 862 34.18 -13.82 -20.97
N VAL A 863 33.57 -12.85 -21.67
CA VAL A 863 33.39 -12.82 -23.12
C VAL A 863 34.64 -12.30 -23.84
N GLU A 864 35.26 -11.23 -23.31
CA GLU A 864 36.44 -10.59 -23.92
C GLU A 864 37.72 -11.44 -23.90
N ASN A 865 37.80 -12.47 -23.05
CA ASN A 865 39.03 -13.25 -22.82
C ASN A 865 39.03 -14.67 -23.43
N CYS A 866 37.95 -15.10 -24.08
CA CYS A 866 37.84 -16.41 -24.71
C CYS A 866 38.34 -16.37 -26.17
N GLN A 867 39.65 -16.30 -26.38
CA GLN A 867 40.24 -16.22 -27.73
C GLN A 867 40.24 -17.55 -28.52
N GLN A 868 39.83 -18.67 -27.90
CA GLN A 868 39.72 -19.98 -28.56
C GLN A 868 38.41 -20.66 -28.16
N LEU A 869 37.33 -20.37 -28.90
CA LEU A 869 36.10 -21.13 -28.79
C LEU A 869 36.12 -22.32 -29.77
N PRO A 870 35.50 -23.46 -29.42
CA PRO A 870 35.20 -24.50 -30.40
C PRO A 870 34.38 -23.91 -31.56
N GLU A 871 34.60 -24.38 -32.80
CA GLU A 871 33.95 -23.87 -34.04
C GLU A 871 32.41 -23.85 -34.02
N ARG A 872 31.76 -24.43 -33.00
CA ARG A 872 30.30 -24.52 -32.84
C ARG A 872 29.70 -23.54 -31.82
N ILE A 873 30.52 -22.69 -31.20
CA ILE A 873 30.08 -21.70 -30.19
C ILE A 873 30.37 -20.30 -30.71
N ASN A 874 29.31 -19.52 -30.93
CA ASN A 874 29.38 -18.13 -31.35
C ASN A 874 29.25 -17.21 -30.14
N LEU A 875 29.98 -16.10 -30.18
CA LEU A 875 29.97 -15.08 -29.14
C LEU A 875 29.06 -13.93 -29.58
N PHE A 876 28.19 -13.44 -28.69
CA PHE A 876 27.23 -12.38 -29.00
C PHE A 876 27.16 -11.37 -27.84
N GLU A 877 27.33 -10.08 -28.11
CA GLU A 877 27.12 -9.02 -27.12
C GLU A 877 25.88 -8.19 -27.52
N PRO A 878 24.71 -8.46 -26.91
CA PRO A 878 23.52 -7.66 -27.15
C PRO A 878 23.38 -6.52 -26.13
N ALA A 879 22.74 -5.42 -26.56
CA ALA A 879 22.21 -4.42 -25.64
C ALA A 879 21.13 -5.04 -24.73
N VAL A 880 20.97 -4.44 -23.54
CA VAL A 880 20.26 -4.90 -22.32
C VAL A 880 18.82 -5.45 -22.47
N TYR A 881 18.24 -5.50 -23.67
CA TYR A 881 16.87 -5.98 -23.93
C TYR A 881 16.72 -7.17 -24.88
N ALA A 882 17.73 -8.01 -25.08
CA ALA A 882 17.67 -9.03 -26.14
C ALA A 882 18.07 -10.45 -25.71
N LEU A 883 17.66 -10.91 -24.52
CA LEU A 883 17.62 -12.35 -24.26
C LEU A 883 16.70 -13.05 -25.27
N ASP A 884 15.59 -12.41 -25.62
CA ASP A 884 14.61 -12.91 -26.60
C ASP A 884 15.21 -13.01 -28.02
N ALA A 885 16.00 -12.03 -28.46
CA ALA A 885 16.64 -12.06 -29.77
C ALA A 885 17.81 -13.04 -29.82
N ALA A 886 18.60 -13.16 -28.73
CA ALA A 886 19.65 -14.16 -28.64
C ALA A 886 19.09 -15.59 -28.68
N ILE A 887 17.95 -15.84 -28.01
CA ILE A 887 17.25 -17.13 -28.07
C ILE A 887 16.75 -17.43 -29.49
N ALA A 888 16.13 -16.44 -30.15
CA ALA A 888 15.63 -16.60 -31.53
C ALA A 888 16.77 -16.86 -32.53
N LEU A 889 17.89 -16.16 -32.40
CA LEU A 889 19.10 -16.38 -33.22
C LEU A 889 19.71 -17.76 -32.98
N CYS A 890 19.79 -18.22 -31.73
CA CYS A 890 20.33 -19.54 -31.37
C CYS A 890 19.54 -20.66 -32.05
N GLN A 891 18.20 -20.54 -32.09
CA GLN A 891 17.32 -21.54 -32.68
C GLN A 891 17.27 -21.50 -34.21
N ASN A 892 17.25 -20.31 -34.82
CA ASN A 892 17.21 -20.18 -36.28
C ASN A 892 18.56 -20.47 -36.96
N ALA A 893 19.67 -20.14 -36.30
CA ALA A 893 21.00 -20.38 -36.85
C ALA A 893 21.54 -21.80 -36.57
N GLY A 894 20.94 -22.56 -35.65
CA GLY A 894 21.40 -23.90 -35.26
C GLY A 894 22.80 -23.90 -34.63
N THR A 895 23.20 -22.81 -33.97
CA THR A 895 24.52 -22.65 -33.34
C THR A 895 24.38 -22.23 -31.87
N ASN A 896 25.36 -22.59 -31.04
CA ASN A 896 25.37 -22.25 -29.61
C ASN A 896 25.84 -20.80 -29.44
N ILE A 897 25.25 -20.05 -28.49
CA ILE A 897 25.50 -18.62 -28.32
C ILE A 897 25.96 -18.29 -26.89
N VAL A 898 26.93 -17.39 -26.75
CA VAL A 898 27.35 -16.77 -25.48
C VAL A 898 26.87 -15.32 -25.43
N VAL A 899 26.25 -14.89 -24.33
CA VAL A 899 25.70 -13.54 -24.14
C VAL A 899 26.33 -12.86 -22.92
N SER A 900 26.86 -11.65 -23.13
CA SER A 900 27.33 -10.72 -22.08
C SER A 900 26.19 -9.82 -21.59
N ASN A 901 26.18 -9.47 -20.30
CA ASN A 901 25.11 -8.67 -19.68
C ASN A 901 25.41 -7.15 -19.56
N ASP A 902 26.57 -6.66 -20.04
CA ASP A 902 26.94 -5.24 -19.90
C ASP A 902 27.36 -4.59 -21.24
N GLY A 903 26.48 -3.76 -21.81
CA GLY A 903 26.84 -2.87 -22.92
C GLY A 903 25.67 -2.05 -23.49
N TRP A 904 25.75 -0.72 -23.36
CA TRP A 904 25.16 0.23 -24.31
C TRP A 904 26.29 0.58 -25.30
N ASP A 905 25.95 0.69 -26.59
CA ASP A 905 26.68 1.43 -27.66
C ASP A 905 27.19 0.64 -28.88
N GLN A 906 27.10 -0.70 -28.96
CA GLN A 906 27.48 -1.43 -30.20
C GLN A 906 26.58 -2.64 -30.49
N LEU A 907 26.18 -2.81 -31.77
CA LEU A 907 25.50 -4.00 -32.28
C LEU A 907 26.47 -4.75 -33.21
N PHE A 908 26.72 -6.03 -32.94
CA PHE A 908 27.48 -6.92 -33.82
C PHE A 908 26.56 -7.99 -34.40
N VAL A 909 26.54 -8.14 -35.73
CA VAL A 909 25.82 -9.23 -36.39
C VAL A 909 26.75 -9.86 -37.41
N GLY A 910 26.97 -11.17 -37.28
CA GLY A 910 27.75 -11.95 -38.22
C GLY A 910 26.87 -12.97 -38.95
N ASN A 911 26.93 -12.96 -40.28
CA ASN A 911 26.61 -14.14 -41.09
C ASN A 911 27.80 -14.41 -42.02
N ASN A 912 28.25 -15.65 -42.11
CA ASN A 912 29.45 -16.09 -42.86
C ASN A 912 30.82 -15.53 -42.40
N GLY A 913 30.98 -15.19 -41.12
CA GLY A 913 32.30 -14.85 -40.56
C GLY A 913 32.82 -13.44 -40.87
N VAL A 914 31.95 -12.53 -41.34
CA VAL A 914 32.27 -11.10 -41.45
C VAL A 914 31.56 -10.35 -40.33
N CYS A 915 32.32 -9.63 -39.52
CA CYS A 915 31.82 -8.81 -38.43
C CYS A 915 31.69 -7.36 -38.91
N VAL A 916 30.50 -6.78 -38.81
CA VAL A 916 30.27 -5.35 -39.09
C VAL A 916 29.92 -4.65 -37.78
N THR A 917 30.61 -3.54 -37.49
CA THR A 917 30.37 -2.70 -36.31
C THR A 917 29.56 -1.49 -36.74
N LEU A 918 28.42 -1.26 -36.08
CA LEU A 918 27.57 -0.08 -36.31
C LEU A 918 27.63 0.84 -35.10
N THR A 919 27.87 2.13 -35.36
CA THR A 919 27.95 3.19 -34.37
C THR A 919 26.65 4.02 -34.35
N PRO A 920 26.35 4.78 -33.28
CA PRO A 920 25.18 5.67 -33.24
C PRO A 920 25.12 6.67 -34.40
N GLU A 921 26.27 7.10 -34.94
CA GLU A 921 26.36 8.02 -36.08
C GLU A 921 25.90 7.37 -37.40
N ASP A 922 25.99 6.05 -37.53
CA ASP A 922 25.52 5.31 -38.71
C ASP A 922 23.98 5.27 -38.77
N TRP A 923 23.30 5.25 -37.61
CA TRP A 923 21.84 5.27 -37.50
C TRP A 923 21.22 6.63 -37.81
N GLU A 924 21.96 7.72 -37.59
CA GLU A 924 21.49 9.07 -37.92
C GLU A 924 21.67 9.41 -39.42
N ASN A 925 22.62 8.76 -40.10
CA ASN A 925 23.04 9.14 -41.45
C ASN A 925 22.65 8.14 -42.56
N GLU A 926 22.31 6.89 -42.25
CA GLU A 926 21.83 5.91 -43.24
C GLU A 926 20.37 5.51 -43.04
N SER A 927 19.64 5.28 -44.15
CA SER A 927 18.26 4.80 -44.05
C SER A 927 18.23 3.37 -43.46
N PRO A 928 17.22 3.01 -42.64
CA PRO A 928 17.12 1.68 -42.01
C PRO A 928 17.23 0.51 -42.99
N THR A 929 16.74 0.68 -44.22
CA THR A 929 16.81 -0.33 -45.29
C THR A 929 18.24 -0.54 -45.83
N SER A 930 19.09 0.49 -45.81
CA SER A 930 20.51 0.41 -46.20
C SER A 930 21.30 -0.41 -45.16
N LEU A 931 21.10 -0.08 -43.88
CA LEU A 931 21.67 -0.80 -42.74
C LEU A 931 21.26 -2.28 -42.75
N LEU A 932 19.97 -2.57 -42.94
CA LEU A 932 19.48 -3.95 -43.00
C LEU A 932 20.05 -4.74 -44.19
N ARG A 933 20.27 -4.11 -45.35
CA ARG A 933 20.95 -4.78 -46.48
C ARG A 933 22.43 -5.05 -46.21
N GLN A 934 23.13 -4.15 -45.52
CA GLN A 934 24.50 -4.41 -45.09
C GLN A 934 24.58 -5.57 -44.08
N ILE A 935 23.56 -5.71 -43.22
CA ILE A 935 23.50 -6.75 -42.18
C ILE A 935 23.10 -8.12 -42.75
N CYS A 936 22.10 -8.16 -43.64
CA CYS A 936 21.46 -9.41 -44.06
C CYS A 936 21.84 -9.87 -45.48
N GLY A 937 22.50 -9.03 -46.27
CA GLY A 937 22.71 -9.23 -47.71
C GLY A 937 21.42 -9.09 -48.53
N ASP A 938 21.50 -9.17 -49.86
CA ASP A 938 20.37 -8.94 -50.80
C ASP A 938 19.31 -10.07 -50.84
N GLN A 939 19.08 -10.79 -49.74
CA GLN A 939 18.06 -11.86 -49.67
C GLN A 939 16.67 -11.25 -49.37
N PRO A 940 15.70 -11.28 -50.30
CA PRO A 940 14.47 -10.49 -50.20
C PRO A 940 13.52 -10.91 -49.07
N LEU A 941 13.56 -12.18 -48.66
CA LEU A 941 12.58 -12.76 -47.72
C LEU A 941 12.79 -12.35 -46.26
N LEU A 942 14.01 -11.94 -45.86
CA LEU A 942 14.30 -11.51 -44.49
C LEU A 942 13.96 -10.05 -44.22
N LEU A 943 13.89 -9.21 -45.25
CA LEU A 943 13.71 -7.75 -45.14
C LEU A 943 12.25 -7.33 -44.93
N ASP A 944 11.28 -8.18 -45.29
CA ASP A 944 9.85 -7.89 -45.11
C ASP A 944 9.30 -8.39 -43.75
N GLU A 945 10.04 -9.27 -43.04
CA GLU A 945 9.66 -9.80 -41.71
C GLU A 945 10.34 -9.08 -40.53
N LEU A 946 11.44 -8.35 -40.77
CA LEU A 946 12.18 -7.51 -39.81
C LEU A 946 11.76 -6.04 -39.93
#